data_AF-A0A8C3BMW4-F1
#
_entry.id   AF-A0A8C3BMW4-F1
#
_cell.length_a   1.000
_cell.length_b   1.000
_cell.length_c   1.000
_cell.angle_alpha   90.00
_cell.angle_beta   90.00
_cell.angle_gamma   90.00
#
_symmetry.space_group_name_H-M   'P 1'
#
loop_
_entity.id
_entity.type
_entity.pdbx_description
1 polymer ?
#
loop_
_entity_poly.entity_id
_entity_poly.type
_entity_poly.pdbx_seq_one_letter_code
_entity_poly.pdbx_strand_id
1 'polypeptide(L)'
;MSDPVVCSFLTKTLCAQGGRLGLTELREHIDLSEQQLMETLRAAGPRRFLLTGDDGLPTEVLAVSDVRVCVLKECPGCDRLHLCKLHLGGKCNLGPRACRYSHDISSTENKKVLKTHELSGLSEDELRVLLLQNDPFFLPDVCQFYNRKDGVCNQKNNCSRLHICRHYLKGKCKFFVCKRSHKLSDEHSLRVLETAGIDAKIVANFQIIYDHKHVEFNKEQNKEKTKPHHHFRVYYCKPVETSMKKQVDTMSKEQKLPLETTVGSGVHVPPSKASKDPSSNEPPQSQLQLPAGARGKDEGKKDNSSANILKDKKEDNTEEICLFYVWKYCKHNDKCRSIHYHLPYRWQVFNGFTWNDLSMMEEIEKAYCDPKMNSIADKNINFQTMTCSSSLLRRLSTPSSVTQPMFVLTTKWIWYWQNDQGQWVEYGEQGEGDVVNSPSSDILENLYLADPDATIPFQAGLYGYQLNFKEMTQTNIYSKTQRRVCRRPKFVSYEEVQKIKQSSQRDSSIPNQACPPHWDPFDLADLKYKAVEISNTSSEYKEIKKQFEQTMKTYNIVRVQRIQNPSLWKVFQWKKEKMKKEAGKKEVNERLLFHGTKDARLEDICINNFDWRTCGSNGANYGKGSYFARDASYSHEYCQSAVKPNVMFMARVLVGDYVQGRADYVRPPPKSVDGLCFYDSCVDNKLNPSIFVIFEKNQIYPEYLIEYKEAGKKCIIS
;
A
#
# COMPACT_ATOMS: atom_id res chain seq x y z
N MET A 1 -2.62 32.42 -20.12
CA MET A 1 -2.56 31.99 -18.70
C MET A 1 -3.38 33.00 -17.90
N SER A 2 -4.08 32.59 -16.84
CA SER A 2 -4.76 33.53 -15.95
C SER A 2 -3.75 34.36 -15.16
N ASP A 3 -4.05 35.63 -14.89
CA ASP A 3 -3.17 36.50 -14.09
C ASP A 3 -3.10 36.00 -12.62
N PRO A 4 -1.91 35.67 -12.09
CA PRO A 4 -1.73 35.25 -10.69
C PRO A 4 -2.23 36.27 -9.66
N VAL A 5 -2.13 37.57 -9.94
CA VAL A 5 -2.58 38.65 -9.05
C VAL A 5 -4.10 38.65 -8.97
N VAL A 6 -4.78 38.62 -10.11
CA VAL A 6 -6.24 38.52 -10.20
C VAL A 6 -6.73 37.22 -9.56
N CYS A 7 -6.05 36.10 -9.78
CA CYS A 7 -6.42 34.84 -9.16
C CYS A 7 -6.19 34.84 -7.64
N SER A 8 -5.12 35.46 -7.13
CA SER A 8 -4.92 35.64 -5.68
C SER A 8 -5.98 36.54 -5.07
N PHE A 9 -6.42 37.59 -5.77
CA PHE A 9 -7.50 38.47 -5.34
C PHE A 9 -8.85 37.73 -5.30
N LEU A 10 -9.21 37.01 -6.36
CA LEU A 10 -10.44 36.20 -6.41
C LEU A 10 -10.45 35.11 -5.32
N THR A 11 -9.34 34.41 -5.08
CA THR A 11 -9.23 33.46 -3.96
C THR A 11 -9.45 34.17 -2.62
N LYS A 12 -8.87 35.36 -2.42
CA LYS A 12 -9.05 36.14 -1.18
C LYS A 12 -10.50 36.57 -0.95
N THR A 13 -11.14 37.20 -1.94
CA THR A 13 -12.53 37.66 -1.87
C THR A 13 -13.48 36.50 -1.57
N LEU A 14 -13.32 35.35 -2.24
CA LEU A 14 -14.11 34.17 -1.94
C LEU A 14 -13.89 33.66 -0.51
N CYS A 15 -12.64 33.58 -0.04
CA CYS A 15 -12.35 33.08 1.31
C CYS A 15 -12.89 34.02 2.41
N ALA A 16 -12.84 35.34 2.20
CA ALA A 16 -13.42 36.32 3.11
C ALA A 16 -14.94 36.16 3.26
N GLN A 17 -15.65 35.75 2.20
CA GLN A 17 -17.09 35.48 2.21
C GLN A 17 -17.45 34.04 2.64
N GLY A 18 -16.54 33.31 3.29
CA GLY A 18 -16.79 31.93 3.73
C GLY A 18 -16.58 30.87 2.64
N GLY A 19 -15.78 31.20 1.63
CA GLY A 19 -15.21 30.26 0.66
C GLY A 19 -15.98 30.12 -0.66
N ARG A 20 -17.23 30.61 -0.73
CA ARG A 20 -18.14 30.54 -1.89
C ARG A 20 -18.93 31.85 -2.02
N LEU A 21 -19.22 32.28 -3.24
CA LEU A 21 -19.98 33.50 -3.54
C LEU A 21 -20.73 33.36 -4.87
N GLY A 22 -21.84 34.08 -5.06
CA GLY A 22 -22.53 34.18 -6.35
C GLY A 22 -21.68 34.90 -7.39
N LEU A 23 -21.84 34.58 -8.68
CA LEU A 23 -21.10 35.23 -9.76
C LEU A 23 -21.42 36.72 -9.90
N THR A 24 -22.67 37.11 -9.67
CA THR A 24 -23.11 38.51 -9.66
C THR A 24 -22.46 39.28 -8.51
N GLU A 25 -22.51 38.74 -7.30
CA GLU A 25 -21.92 39.31 -6.07
C GLU A 25 -20.38 39.41 -6.20
N LEU A 26 -19.74 38.39 -6.78
CA LEU A 26 -18.30 38.40 -7.05
C LEU A 26 -17.90 39.51 -8.04
N ARG A 27 -18.80 39.90 -8.95
CA ARG A 27 -18.59 41.01 -9.89
C ARG A 27 -18.68 42.38 -9.21
N GLU A 28 -19.42 42.52 -8.11
CA GLU A 28 -19.46 43.76 -7.32
C GLU A 28 -18.15 44.02 -6.57
N HIS A 29 -17.29 43.01 -6.47
CA HIS A 29 -15.96 43.11 -5.86
C HIS A 29 -14.81 43.23 -6.87
N ILE A 30 -15.06 43.29 -8.20
CA ILE A 30 -13.99 43.31 -9.20
C ILE A 30 -14.37 44.06 -10.49
N ASP A 31 -13.50 44.99 -10.92
CA ASP A 31 -13.65 45.79 -12.15
C ASP A 31 -13.32 44.99 -13.43
N LEU A 32 -13.95 43.83 -13.61
CA LEU A 32 -13.88 43.01 -14.81
C LEU A 32 -15.26 42.84 -15.44
N SER A 33 -15.31 42.80 -16.77
CA SER A 33 -16.51 42.33 -17.47
C SER A 33 -16.78 40.86 -17.14
N GLU A 34 -18.05 40.47 -17.23
CA GLU A 34 -18.50 39.09 -16.97
C GLU A 34 -17.78 38.05 -17.83
N GLN A 35 -17.50 38.40 -19.10
CA GLN A 35 -16.69 37.56 -19.99
C GLN A 35 -15.25 37.38 -19.47
N GLN A 36 -14.56 38.48 -19.10
CA GLN A 36 -13.19 38.42 -18.59
C GLN A 36 -13.10 37.65 -17.25
N LEU A 37 -14.09 37.82 -16.37
CA LEU A 37 -14.19 37.07 -15.13
C LEU A 37 -14.37 35.57 -15.42
N MET A 38 -15.30 35.21 -16.30
CA MET A 38 -15.54 33.81 -16.68
C MET A 38 -14.36 33.16 -17.42
N GLU A 39 -13.66 33.91 -18.28
CA GLU A 39 -12.42 33.45 -18.92
C GLU A 39 -11.30 33.23 -17.90
N THR A 40 -11.13 34.16 -16.94
CA THR A 40 -10.13 34.04 -15.86
C THR A 40 -10.40 32.82 -14.97
N LEU A 41 -11.65 32.63 -14.53
CA LEU A 41 -12.06 31.48 -13.71
C LEU A 41 -11.87 30.15 -14.46
N ARG A 42 -12.24 30.08 -15.75
CA ARG A 42 -12.02 28.89 -16.60
C ARG A 42 -10.53 28.62 -16.85
N ALA A 43 -9.71 29.65 -17.02
CA ALA A 43 -8.27 29.51 -17.26
C ALA A 43 -7.48 29.09 -16.01
N ALA A 44 -7.92 29.51 -14.81
CA ALA A 44 -7.39 29.03 -13.54
C ALA A 44 -7.90 27.62 -13.18
N GLY A 45 -9.12 27.29 -13.59
CA GLY A 45 -9.66 25.92 -13.63
C GLY A 45 -10.10 25.32 -12.28
N PRO A 46 -10.66 24.09 -12.30
CA PRO A 46 -11.39 23.48 -11.18
C PRO A 46 -10.54 23.07 -9.97
N ARG A 47 -9.22 23.34 -9.98
CA ARG A 47 -8.34 23.20 -8.80
C ARG A 47 -8.26 24.47 -7.96
N ARG A 48 -8.59 25.63 -8.54
CA ARG A 48 -8.57 26.92 -7.85
C ARG A 48 -9.97 27.52 -7.71
N PHE A 49 -10.79 27.38 -8.74
CA PHE A 49 -12.18 27.83 -8.74
C PHE A 49 -13.09 26.75 -9.32
N LEU A 50 -13.95 26.17 -8.47
CA LEU A 50 -15.03 25.30 -8.91
C LEU A 50 -16.26 26.16 -9.21
N LEU A 51 -16.76 26.07 -10.44
CA LEU A 51 -17.96 26.75 -10.89
C LEU A 51 -19.17 25.84 -10.67
N THR A 52 -20.23 26.36 -10.05
CA THR A 52 -21.48 25.60 -9.79
C THR A 52 -22.71 26.39 -10.17
N GLY A 53 -23.79 25.70 -10.55
CA GLY A 53 -25.07 26.28 -10.94
C GLY A 53 -25.96 25.28 -11.68
N ASP A 54 -27.20 25.67 -11.93
CA ASP A 54 -28.26 24.82 -12.52
C ASP A 54 -28.30 24.87 -14.05
N ASP A 55 -28.87 23.82 -14.65
CA ASP A 55 -29.11 23.63 -16.10
C ASP A 55 -27.90 23.96 -17.03
N GLY A 56 -26.67 23.94 -16.49
CA GLY A 56 -25.41 24.11 -17.23
C GLY A 56 -24.84 25.54 -17.23
N LEU A 57 -25.53 26.51 -16.62
CA LEU A 57 -25.00 27.85 -16.38
C LEU A 57 -24.42 27.94 -14.96
N PRO A 58 -23.19 28.43 -14.78
CA PRO A 58 -22.66 28.67 -13.44
C PRO A 58 -23.35 29.89 -12.84
N THR A 59 -23.70 29.79 -11.56
CA THR A 59 -24.32 30.84 -10.74
C THR A 59 -23.47 31.20 -9.52
N GLU A 60 -22.60 30.29 -9.07
CA GLU A 60 -21.69 30.45 -7.95
C GLU A 60 -20.25 30.07 -8.29
N VAL A 61 -19.30 30.61 -7.52
CA VAL A 61 -17.88 30.27 -7.56
C VAL A 61 -17.42 29.82 -6.18
N LEU A 62 -16.72 28.69 -6.10
CA LEU A 62 -16.20 28.09 -4.87
C LEU A 62 -14.66 28.00 -4.93
N ALA A 63 -13.99 28.48 -3.89
CA ALA A 63 -12.52 28.45 -3.79
C ALA A 63 -11.99 27.04 -3.46
N VAL A 64 -11.20 26.48 -4.36
CA VAL A 64 -10.57 25.16 -4.23
C VAL A 64 -9.06 25.34 -4.04
N SER A 65 -8.42 24.39 -3.36
CA SER A 65 -6.97 24.39 -3.18
C SER A 65 -6.39 22.99 -3.04
N ASP A 66 -5.14 22.84 -3.51
CA ASP A 66 -4.29 21.65 -3.40
C ASP A 66 -3.44 21.65 -2.11
N VAL A 67 -3.39 22.77 -1.36
CA VAL A 67 -2.59 22.91 -0.13
C VAL A 67 -3.13 22.02 1.00
N ARG A 68 -2.28 21.22 1.63
CA ARG A 68 -2.65 20.29 2.70
C ARG A 68 -1.76 20.45 3.94
N VAL A 69 -2.30 20.08 5.10
CA VAL A 69 -1.55 20.04 6.36
C VAL A 69 -0.67 18.78 6.42
N CYS A 70 0.47 18.88 7.10
CA CYS A 70 1.37 17.77 7.36
C CYS A 70 0.80 16.85 8.46
N VAL A 71 0.78 15.54 8.20
CA VAL A 71 0.22 14.52 9.11
C VAL A 71 1.30 13.77 9.91
N LEU A 72 2.57 14.19 9.81
CA LEU A 72 3.70 13.60 10.51
C LEU A 72 3.96 14.35 11.82
N LYS A 73 4.26 13.61 12.90
CA LYS A 73 4.56 14.18 14.23
C LYS A 73 5.97 14.77 14.35
N GLU A 74 6.85 14.30 13.48
CA GLU A 74 8.23 14.73 13.25
C GLU A 74 8.40 14.68 11.73
N CYS A 75 8.88 15.76 11.12
CA CYS A 75 9.02 15.88 9.67
C CYS A 75 10.37 16.55 9.34
N PRO A 76 11.21 15.97 8.46
CA PRO A 76 12.48 16.56 8.06
C PRO A 76 12.32 17.74 7.07
N GLY A 77 11.08 18.08 6.70
CA GLY A 77 10.73 19.05 5.65
C GLY A 77 9.83 18.41 4.59
N CYS A 78 8.77 19.10 4.18
CA CYS A 78 7.91 18.72 3.06
C CYS A 78 7.04 19.90 2.60
N ASP A 79 6.46 19.79 1.40
CA ASP A 79 5.61 20.82 0.75
C ASP A 79 4.18 20.87 1.33
N ARG A 80 4.05 20.90 2.67
CA ARG A 80 2.79 20.92 3.40
C ARG A 80 2.84 21.89 4.57
N LEU A 81 1.68 22.41 4.95
CA LEU A 81 1.59 23.31 6.09
C LEU A 81 1.79 22.53 7.40
N HIS A 82 2.71 23.00 8.24
CA HIS A 82 2.95 22.47 9.57
C HIS A 82 2.13 23.31 10.55
N LEU A 83 0.90 22.88 10.82
CA LEU A 83 -0.10 23.62 11.59
C LEU A 83 -0.91 22.71 12.53
N CYS A 84 -1.29 23.25 13.68
CA CYS A 84 -2.15 22.58 14.65
C CYS A 84 -3.58 22.42 14.11
N LYS A 85 -4.02 21.17 13.87
CA LYS A 85 -5.40 20.84 13.47
C LYS A 85 -6.45 21.47 14.40
N LEU A 86 -6.19 21.45 15.70
CA LEU A 86 -7.14 21.98 16.69
C LEU A 86 -7.19 23.51 16.70
N HIS A 87 -6.09 24.19 16.36
CA HIS A 87 -6.05 25.66 16.26
C HIS A 87 -6.87 26.13 15.06
N LEU A 88 -6.63 25.53 13.89
CA LEU A 88 -7.42 25.77 12.68
C LEU A 88 -8.88 25.30 12.81
N GLY A 89 -9.21 24.41 13.76
CA GLY A 89 -10.58 24.04 14.10
C GLY A 89 -11.21 24.86 15.24
N GLY A 90 -10.54 25.91 15.74
CA GLY A 90 -11.03 26.78 16.83
C GLY A 90 -11.13 26.12 18.21
N LYS A 91 -10.44 24.99 18.44
CA LYS A 91 -10.58 24.09 19.61
C LYS A 91 -9.25 23.70 20.26
N CYS A 92 -8.18 24.49 20.08
CA CYS A 92 -6.92 24.26 20.77
C CYS A 92 -6.87 25.03 22.09
N ASN A 93 -6.99 24.31 23.20
CA ASN A 93 -6.90 24.87 24.55
C ASN A 93 -5.43 25.12 25.01
N LEU A 94 -4.45 24.91 24.12
CA LEU A 94 -3.02 25.15 24.39
C LEU A 94 -2.57 26.40 23.64
N GLY A 95 -1.94 27.34 24.35
CA GLY A 95 -1.37 28.53 23.73
C GLY A 95 -0.20 28.20 22.78
N PRO A 96 0.18 29.11 21.85
CA PRO A 96 1.18 28.84 20.81
C PRO A 96 2.56 28.35 21.31
N ARG A 97 2.94 28.65 22.56
CA ARG A 97 4.19 28.19 23.19
C ARG A 97 4.09 26.84 23.90
N ALA A 98 2.88 26.30 24.08
CA ALA A 98 2.60 25.05 24.80
C ALA A 98 2.05 23.94 23.90
N CYS A 99 1.56 24.27 22.69
CA CYS A 99 1.14 23.28 21.71
C CYS A 99 2.34 22.63 21.02
N ARG A 100 2.33 21.29 20.85
CA ARG A 100 3.37 20.56 20.10
C ARG A 100 3.36 20.85 18.59
N TYR A 101 2.28 21.39 18.05
CA TYR A 101 2.15 21.75 16.64
C TYR A 101 2.11 23.28 16.51
N SER A 102 2.75 23.84 15.47
CA SER A 102 2.78 25.29 15.27
C SER A 102 1.37 25.87 15.12
N HIS A 103 1.15 27.05 15.73
CA HIS A 103 0.00 27.91 15.44
C HIS A 103 0.39 29.03 14.46
N ASP A 104 1.69 29.19 14.14
CA ASP A 104 2.18 30.26 13.27
C ASP A 104 2.10 29.86 11.78
N ILE A 105 1.07 30.39 11.13
CA ILE A 105 0.85 30.30 9.68
C ILE A 105 1.85 31.10 8.86
N SER A 106 2.56 32.04 9.50
CA SER A 106 3.58 32.90 8.92
C SER A 106 5.02 32.38 9.12
N SER A 107 5.20 31.18 9.67
CA SER A 107 6.52 30.56 9.84
C SER A 107 7.24 30.39 8.50
N THR A 108 8.58 30.31 8.53
CA THR A 108 9.45 30.27 7.35
C THR A 108 9.18 29.09 6.42
N GLU A 109 8.59 28.02 6.95
CA GLU A 109 8.27 26.78 6.23
C GLU A 109 6.89 26.91 5.60
N ASN A 110 5.90 27.38 6.37
CA ASN A 110 4.55 27.64 5.88
C ASN A 110 4.54 28.72 4.80
N LYS A 111 5.32 29.81 4.95
CA LYS A 111 5.49 30.85 3.92
C LYS A 111 6.03 30.32 2.58
N LYS A 112 6.91 29.30 2.58
CA LYS A 112 7.38 28.66 1.33
C LYS A 112 6.23 27.94 0.62
N VAL A 113 5.48 27.12 1.35
CA VAL A 113 4.31 26.38 0.82
C VAL A 113 3.23 27.35 0.30
N LEU A 114 2.90 28.39 1.06
CA LEU A 114 1.94 29.43 0.65
C LEU A 114 2.43 30.28 -0.52
N LYS A 115 3.75 30.35 -0.80
CA LYS A 115 4.28 30.98 -2.01
C LYS A 115 4.17 30.05 -3.22
N THR A 116 4.53 28.78 -3.09
CA THR A 116 4.41 27.76 -4.14
C THR A 116 2.98 27.60 -4.66
N HIS A 117 1.98 27.79 -3.79
CA HIS A 117 0.56 27.68 -4.14
C HIS A 117 -0.15 29.04 -4.33
N GLU A 118 0.58 30.15 -4.43
CA GLU A 118 0.02 31.51 -4.66
C GLU A 118 -1.03 31.97 -3.62
N LEU A 119 -0.88 31.54 -2.36
CA LEU A 119 -1.78 31.89 -1.25
C LEU A 119 -1.16 32.89 -0.25
N SER A 120 0.00 33.48 -0.58
CA SER A 120 0.79 34.32 0.36
C SER A 120 0.12 35.63 0.77
N GLY A 121 -0.96 36.05 0.10
CA GLY A 121 -1.75 37.24 0.45
C GLY A 121 -2.97 36.99 1.34
N LEU A 122 -3.21 35.74 1.76
CA LEU A 122 -4.34 35.37 2.60
C LEU A 122 -4.08 35.66 4.09
N SER A 123 -5.13 36.08 4.81
CA SER A 123 -5.14 36.13 6.27
C SER A 123 -5.25 34.73 6.88
N GLU A 124 -5.03 34.60 8.20
CA GLU A 124 -5.20 33.30 8.87
C GLU A 124 -6.65 32.80 8.76
N ASP A 125 -7.64 33.70 8.86
CA ASP A 125 -9.06 33.34 8.81
C ASP A 125 -9.49 32.93 7.39
N GLU A 126 -9.06 33.68 6.36
CA GLU A 126 -9.27 33.32 4.94
C GLU A 126 -8.67 31.95 4.62
N LEU A 127 -7.44 31.71 5.07
CA LEU A 127 -6.74 30.45 4.84
C LEU A 127 -7.32 29.29 5.70
N ARG A 128 -7.88 29.59 6.88
CA ARG A 128 -8.62 28.61 7.70
C ARG A 128 -9.88 28.14 6.97
N VAL A 129 -10.68 29.05 6.42
CA VAL A 129 -11.84 28.72 5.55
C VAL A 129 -11.41 27.84 4.39
N LEU A 130 -10.37 28.25 3.65
CA LEU A 130 -9.88 27.53 2.48
C LEU A 130 -9.40 26.11 2.82
N LEU A 131 -8.69 25.94 3.95
CA LEU A 131 -8.18 24.64 4.40
C LEU A 131 -9.30 23.73 4.92
N LEU A 132 -10.19 24.24 5.77
CA LEU A 132 -11.31 23.45 6.33
C LEU A 132 -12.24 22.92 5.23
N GLN A 133 -12.47 23.68 4.15
CA GLN A 133 -13.31 23.23 3.04
C GLN A 133 -12.61 22.31 2.02
N ASN A 134 -11.26 22.23 2.03
CA ASN A 134 -10.50 21.48 1.02
C ASN A 134 -9.73 20.25 1.56
N ASP A 135 -9.23 20.29 2.80
CA ASP A 135 -8.34 19.25 3.34
C ASP A 135 -9.12 18.17 4.14
N PRO A 136 -9.18 16.91 3.65
CA PRO A 136 -9.86 15.82 4.35
C PRO A 136 -9.25 15.48 5.71
N PHE A 137 -8.04 15.97 6.03
CA PHE A 137 -7.43 15.84 7.36
C PHE A 137 -8.28 16.47 8.47
N PHE A 138 -9.13 17.46 8.17
CA PHE A 138 -9.99 18.08 9.19
C PHE A 138 -11.21 17.22 9.56
N LEU A 139 -11.72 16.41 8.62
CA LEU A 139 -12.88 15.55 8.86
C LEU A 139 -12.69 14.59 10.05
N PRO A 140 -13.77 14.23 10.76
CA PRO A 140 -13.82 13.06 11.63
C PRO A 140 -13.77 11.74 10.85
N ASP A 141 -13.39 10.66 11.54
CA ASP A 141 -13.39 9.31 10.97
C ASP A 141 -14.80 8.88 10.51
N VAL A 142 -14.83 8.14 9.40
CA VAL A 142 -16.04 7.40 8.98
C VAL A 142 -16.32 6.23 9.92
N CYS A 143 -17.59 6.01 10.24
CA CYS A 143 -18.01 4.88 11.03
C CYS A 143 -17.76 3.57 10.26
N GLN A 144 -16.90 2.72 10.79
CA GLN A 144 -16.57 1.43 10.19
C GLN A 144 -17.78 0.49 10.15
N PHE A 145 -18.62 0.48 11.21
CA PHE A 145 -19.82 -0.35 11.29
C PHE A 145 -20.85 0.04 10.24
N TYR A 146 -21.16 1.33 10.11
CA TYR A 146 -21.98 1.85 9.02
C TYR A 146 -21.43 1.41 7.65
N ASN A 147 -20.11 1.47 7.44
CA ASN A 147 -19.48 1.07 6.18
C ASN A 147 -19.26 -0.46 6.00
N ARG A 148 -19.89 -1.32 6.80
CA ARG A 148 -19.99 -2.78 6.54
C ARG A 148 -21.04 -3.09 5.46
N LYS A 149 -21.31 -4.37 5.21
CA LYS A 149 -22.35 -4.81 4.28
C LYS A 149 -23.74 -4.34 4.73
N ASP A 150 -24.02 -4.42 6.02
CA ASP A 150 -25.37 -4.66 6.53
C ASP A 150 -26.19 -3.37 6.80
N GLY A 151 -25.55 -2.20 6.71
CA GLY A 151 -26.23 -0.91 6.89
C GLY A 151 -25.91 -0.22 8.21
N VAL A 152 -25.85 -1.00 9.29
CA VAL A 152 -26.22 -0.55 10.63
C VAL A 152 -25.03 -0.09 11.47
N CYS A 153 -25.22 1.03 12.19
CA CYS A 153 -24.42 1.40 13.35
C CYS A 153 -25.29 1.34 14.60
N ASN A 154 -24.94 0.49 15.57
CA ASN A 154 -25.72 0.27 16.79
C ASN A 154 -25.87 1.53 17.66
N GLN A 155 -24.95 2.50 17.52
CA GLN A 155 -24.99 3.78 18.24
C GLN A 155 -25.94 4.81 17.60
N LYS A 156 -26.43 4.58 16.37
CA LYS A 156 -27.29 5.51 15.60
C LYS A 156 -26.85 6.98 15.77
N ASN A 157 -27.74 7.85 16.23
CA ASN A 157 -27.53 9.30 16.38
C ASN A 157 -26.46 9.69 17.42
N ASN A 158 -26.02 8.75 18.27
CA ASN A 158 -24.99 8.95 19.31
C ASN A 158 -23.58 8.54 18.83
N CYS A 159 -23.42 8.13 17.56
CA CYS A 159 -22.11 7.73 17.04
C CYS A 159 -21.23 8.95 16.73
N SER A 160 -20.08 9.08 17.40
CA SER A 160 -19.11 10.18 17.18
C SER A 160 -18.30 10.08 15.86
N ARG A 161 -18.83 9.38 14.85
CA ARG A 161 -18.18 9.12 13.55
C ARG A 161 -19.18 9.32 12.40
N LEU A 162 -18.67 9.70 11.23
CA LEU A 162 -19.49 10.04 10.07
C LEU A 162 -20.21 8.80 9.49
N HIS A 163 -21.52 8.91 9.27
CA HIS A 163 -22.35 7.90 8.60
C HIS A 163 -22.38 8.11 7.08
N ILE A 164 -21.19 8.27 6.50
CA ILE A 164 -20.95 8.60 5.09
C ILE A 164 -20.18 7.47 4.41
N CYS A 165 -20.36 7.32 3.10
CA CYS A 165 -19.62 6.39 2.26
C CYS A 165 -18.10 6.64 2.31
N ARG A 166 -17.34 5.67 2.85
CA ARG A 166 -15.87 5.72 2.95
C ARG A 166 -15.15 5.83 1.59
N HIS A 167 -15.83 5.49 0.50
CA HIS A 167 -15.29 5.57 -0.86
C HIS A 167 -15.58 6.93 -1.50
N TYR A 168 -16.71 7.57 -1.17
CA TYR A 168 -17.04 8.93 -1.56
C TYR A 168 -16.06 9.93 -0.94
N LEU A 169 -15.85 9.88 0.37
CA LEU A 169 -14.86 10.73 1.07
C LEU A 169 -13.39 10.46 0.67
N LYS A 170 -13.13 9.42 -0.13
CA LYS A 170 -11.83 9.13 -0.76
C LYS A 170 -11.78 9.44 -2.27
N GLY A 171 -12.83 10.05 -2.84
CA GLY A 171 -12.93 10.39 -4.27
C GLY A 171 -12.98 9.17 -5.21
N LYS A 172 -13.42 8.01 -4.73
CA LYS A 172 -13.29 6.70 -5.41
C LYS A 172 -14.58 5.85 -5.36
N CYS A 173 -15.75 6.49 -5.25
CA CYS A 173 -17.03 5.77 -5.23
C CYS A 173 -17.48 5.42 -6.66
N LYS A 174 -17.28 4.16 -7.08
CA LYS A 174 -17.67 3.61 -8.40
C LYS A 174 -19.20 3.45 -8.60
N PHE A 175 -20.02 3.98 -7.69
CA PHE A 175 -21.47 3.84 -7.72
C PHE A 175 -22.12 5.21 -7.90
N PHE A 176 -22.89 5.39 -8.98
CA PHE A 176 -23.67 6.62 -9.20
C PHE A 176 -24.79 6.76 -8.15
N VAL A 177 -25.58 5.68 -7.96
CA VAL A 177 -26.48 5.52 -6.82
C VAL A 177 -25.81 4.61 -5.79
N CYS A 178 -25.33 5.17 -4.67
CA CYS A 178 -24.66 4.40 -3.63
C CYS A 178 -25.62 3.94 -2.53
N LYS A 179 -25.40 2.73 -1.98
CA LYS A 179 -26.12 2.21 -0.79
C LYS A 179 -25.66 2.84 0.55
N ARG A 180 -24.94 3.96 0.48
CA ARG A 180 -24.30 4.67 1.60
C ARG A 180 -24.51 6.16 1.37
N SER A 181 -24.86 6.92 2.41
CA SER A 181 -25.09 8.36 2.24
C SER A 181 -23.81 9.04 1.72
N HIS A 182 -24.01 9.94 0.76
CA HIS A 182 -23.01 10.90 0.29
C HIS A 182 -23.28 12.29 0.89
N LYS A 183 -24.36 12.47 1.67
CA LYS A 183 -24.86 13.76 2.12
C LYS A 183 -24.33 14.13 3.52
N LEU A 184 -23.35 15.02 3.56
CA LEU A 184 -22.72 15.57 4.76
C LEU A 184 -23.66 16.46 5.57
N SER A 185 -24.68 17.05 4.93
CA SER A 185 -25.77 17.79 5.56
C SER A 185 -26.92 16.92 6.08
N ASP A 186 -26.73 15.61 6.21
CA ASP A 186 -27.62 14.76 7.00
C ASP A 186 -27.47 15.10 8.50
N GLU A 187 -28.57 15.15 9.24
CA GLU A 187 -28.69 15.60 10.64
C GLU A 187 -27.58 15.03 11.58
N HIS A 188 -27.26 13.74 11.42
CA HIS A 188 -26.19 13.08 12.16
C HIS A 188 -24.78 13.54 11.75
N SER A 189 -24.55 13.65 10.44
CA SER A 189 -23.26 14.03 9.87
C SER A 189 -22.93 15.49 10.20
N LEU A 190 -23.91 16.39 10.09
CA LEU A 190 -23.75 17.81 10.42
C LEU A 190 -23.33 18.00 11.89
N ARG A 191 -24.04 17.40 12.85
CA ARG A 191 -23.66 17.44 14.28
C ARG A 191 -22.22 16.97 14.52
N VAL A 192 -21.79 15.91 13.85
CA VAL A 192 -20.43 15.35 13.99
C VAL A 192 -19.36 16.29 13.42
N LEU A 193 -19.70 17.06 12.38
CA LEU A 193 -18.82 18.07 11.76
C LEU A 193 -18.76 19.37 12.59
N GLU A 194 -19.88 19.84 13.13
CA GLU A 194 -19.94 20.96 14.08
C GLU A 194 -19.18 20.63 15.37
N THR A 195 -19.33 19.40 15.87
CA THR A 195 -18.54 18.85 16.98
C THR A 195 -17.03 18.84 16.66
N ALA A 196 -16.64 18.66 15.39
CA ALA A 196 -15.25 18.77 14.94
C ALA A 196 -14.72 20.22 14.78
N GLY A 197 -15.61 21.21 14.68
CA GLY A 197 -15.26 22.61 14.44
C GLY A 197 -15.42 23.06 12.98
N ILE A 198 -16.30 22.39 12.22
CA ILE A 198 -16.62 22.71 10.83
C ILE A 198 -18.08 23.18 10.80
N ASP A 199 -18.33 24.42 10.39
CA ASP A 199 -19.69 25.00 10.37
C ASP A 199 -20.51 24.55 9.14
N ALA A 200 -21.82 24.79 9.19
CA ALA A 200 -22.77 24.35 8.16
C ALA A 200 -22.50 24.93 6.76
N LYS A 201 -21.93 26.15 6.63
CA LYS A 201 -21.57 26.72 5.33
C LYS A 201 -20.35 25.99 4.74
N ILE A 202 -19.32 25.76 5.57
CA ILE A 202 -18.15 24.97 5.15
C ILE A 202 -18.56 23.52 4.82
N VAL A 203 -19.50 22.91 5.56
CA VAL A 203 -20.05 21.59 5.23
C VAL A 203 -20.75 21.57 3.86
N ALA A 204 -21.50 22.62 3.51
CA ALA A 204 -22.12 22.74 2.18
C ALA A 204 -21.07 22.90 1.06
N ASN A 205 -20.03 23.71 1.28
CA ASN A 205 -18.90 23.85 0.36
C ASN A 205 -18.16 22.51 0.18
N PHE A 206 -17.97 21.75 1.26
CA PHE A 206 -17.31 20.45 1.26
C PHE A 206 -18.14 19.39 0.50
N GLN A 207 -19.48 19.43 0.64
CA GLN A 207 -20.43 18.61 -0.13
C GLN A 207 -20.25 18.84 -1.63
N ILE A 208 -20.30 20.11 -2.06
CA ILE A 208 -20.14 20.52 -3.48
C ILE A 208 -18.83 20.00 -4.07
N ILE A 209 -17.71 20.19 -3.36
CA ILE A 209 -16.39 19.71 -3.79
C ILE A 209 -16.36 18.19 -3.98
N TYR A 210 -17.07 17.43 -3.13
CA TYR A 210 -17.07 15.97 -3.18
C TYR A 210 -18.08 15.38 -4.17
N ASP A 211 -19.21 16.03 -4.40
CA ASP A 211 -20.14 15.66 -5.46
C ASP A 211 -19.53 15.90 -6.85
N HIS A 212 -18.84 17.04 -7.06
CA HIS A 212 -18.07 17.26 -8.29
C HIS A 212 -17.01 16.16 -8.50
N LYS A 213 -16.21 15.84 -7.48
CA LYS A 213 -15.21 14.75 -7.53
C LYS A 213 -15.85 13.38 -7.81
N HIS A 214 -17.02 13.10 -7.26
CA HIS A 214 -17.76 11.86 -7.50
C HIS A 214 -18.31 11.77 -8.93
N VAL A 215 -18.85 12.87 -9.46
CA VAL A 215 -19.33 12.96 -10.85
C VAL A 215 -18.18 12.78 -11.85
N GLU A 216 -17.07 13.51 -11.71
CA GLU A 216 -15.93 13.38 -12.64
C GLU A 216 -15.34 11.96 -12.63
N PHE A 217 -15.10 11.38 -11.45
CA PHE A 217 -14.61 10.00 -11.33
C PHE A 217 -15.52 8.97 -12.03
N ASN A 218 -16.84 9.18 -12.00
CA ASN A 218 -17.78 8.28 -12.70
C ASN A 218 -17.87 8.57 -14.20
N LYS A 219 -17.65 9.81 -14.67
CA LYS A 219 -17.48 10.13 -16.10
C LYS A 219 -16.26 9.43 -16.68
N GLU A 220 -15.11 9.49 -16.00
CA GLU A 220 -13.87 8.80 -16.39
C GLU A 220 -14.08 7.27 -16.47
N GLN A 221 -14.60 6.67 -15.40
CA GLN A 221 -14.94 5.24 -15.30
C GLN A 221 -15.89 4.75 -16.41
N ASN A 222 -16.66 5.61 -17.07
CA ASN A 222 -17.60 5.23 -18.11
C ASN A 222 -17.03 5.43 -19.53
N LYS A 223 -16.15 6.42 -19.73
CA LYS A 223 -15.38 6.57 -20.99
C LYS A 223 -14.53 5.34 -21.29
N GLU A 224 -13.98 4.69 -20.26
CA GLU A 224 -13.23 3.43 -20.39
C GLU A 224 -14.10 2.22 -20.82
N LYS A 225 -15.43 2.29 -20.66
CA LYS A 225 -16.35 1.16 -20.93
C LYS A 225 -17.02 1.24 -22.30
N THR A 226 -17.08 2.40 -22.93
CA THR A 226 -17.73 2.59 -24.24
C THR A 226 -16.80 2.27 -25.41
N LYS A 227 -16.46 0.98 -25.56
CA LYS A 227 -16.34 0.34 -26.89
C LYS A 227 -17.52 -0.63 -27.03
N PRO A 228 -18.10 -0.77 -28.23
CA PRO A 228 -19.53 -1.07 -28.33
C PRO A 228 -19.87 -2.54 -28.04
N HIS A 229 -20.80 -2.75 -27.11
CA HIS A 229 -21.99 -3.57 -27.34
C HIS A 229 -23.13 -3.12 -26.40
N HIS A 230 -24.35 -3.12 -26.95
CA HIS A 230 -25.63 -2.72 -26.36
C HIS A 230 -25.84 -1.27 -25.89
N HIS A 231 -26.80 -0.64 -26.55
CA HIS A 231 -27.51 0.58 -26.15
C HIS A 231 -28.14 0.44 -24.75
N PHE A 232 -27.99 1.45 -23.89
CA PHE A 232 -28.96 1.74 -22.84
C PHE A 232 -29.19 3.25 -22.70
N ARG A 233 -30.38 3.61 -22.20
CA ARG A 233 -31.01 4.93 -22.37
C ARG A 233 -30.54 5.95 -21.33
N VAL A 234 -30.12 7.13 -21.78
CA VAL A 234 -29.78 8.25 -20.89
C VAL A 234 -31.06 8.81 -20.25
N TYR A 235 -31.04 8.99 -18.93
CA TYR A 235 -32.00 9.78 -18.19
C TYR A 235 -31.25 10.81 -17.35
N TYR A 236 -31.51 12.09 -17.60
CA TYR A 236 -31.19 13.16 -16.66
C TYR A 236 -32.24 13.16 -15.54
N CYS A 237 -31.83 13.43 -14.31
CA CYS A 237 -32.73 13.66 -13.18
C CYS A 237 -32.53 15.07 -12.67
N LYS A 238 -33.59 15.89 -12.64
CA LYS A 238 -33.58 17.22 -12.05
C LYS A 238 -33.61 17.15 -10.51
N PRO A 239 -33.20 18.21 -9.80
CA PRO A 239 -33.58 18.40 -8.40
C PRO A 239 -35.11 18.38 -8.24
N VAL A 240 -35.61 17.93 -7.10
CA VAL A 240 -37.03 17.97 -6.75
C VAL A 240 -37.20 18.83 -5.50
N GLU A 241 -37.92 19.94 -5.66
CA GLU A 241 -38.28 20.83 -4.55
C GLU A 241 -39.33 20.17 -3.63
N THR A 242 -39.30 20.56 -2.36
CA THR A 242 -40.30 20.12 -1.37
C THR A 242 -41.62 20.87 -1.54
N SER A 243 -42.73 20.16 -1.72
CA SER A 243 -44.08 20.71 -1.55
C SER A 243 -44.94 19.83 -0.64
N MET A 244 -46.00 20.41 -0.09
CA MET A 244 -46.78 19.88 1.03
C MET A 244 -48.17 19.34 0.64
N LYS A 245 -48.61 18.33 1.41
CA LYS A 245 -50.00 18.00 1.81
C LYS A 245 -50.94 17.35 0.78
N LYS A 246 -51.71 16.39 1.34
CA LYS A 246 -53.03 15.86 0.90
C LYS A 246 -53.01 14.99 -0.37
N GLN A 247 -53.94 14.03 -0.55
CA GLN A 247 -55.13 13.66 0.24
C GLN A 247 -55.46 12.15 0.06
N VAL A 248 -56.26 11.58 0.98
CA VAL A 248 -57.36 10.57 0.78
C VAL A 248 -57.09 9.39 -0.18
N ASP A 249 -57.04 8.13 0.27
CA ASP A 249 -58.20 7.25 0.61
C ASP A 249 -59.07 6.88 -0.63
N THR A 250 -59.60 5.66 -0.83
CA THR A 250 -59.80 4.50 0.07
C THR A 250 -60.10 3.19 -0.70
N MET A 251 -60.08 2.04 0.02
CA MET A 251 -60.92 0.82 -0.19
C MET A 251 -60.73 -0.02 -1.48
N SER A 252 -61.07 -1.33 -1.53
CA SER A 252 -61.41 -2.38 -0.52
C SER A 252 -61.06 -3.77 -1.14
N LYS A 253 -60.83 -4.87 -0.41
CA LYS A 253 -61.71 -5.62 0.52
C LYS A 253 -60.85 -6.44 1.52
N GLU A 254 -61.13 -6.40 2.83
CA GLU A 254 -62.05 -7.28 3.61
C GLU A 254 -61.51 -8.71 3.84
N GLN A 255 -61.74 -9.38 4.99
CA GLN A 255 -62.53 -9.09 6.22
C GLN A 255 -61.79 -9.78 7.43
N LYS A 256 -62.10 -9.65 8.73
CA LYS A 256 -63.26 -9.11 9.49
C LYS A 256 -62.77 -8.55 10.86
N LEU A 257 -63.67 -8.40 11.83
CA LEU A 257 -63.48 -8.04 13.26
C LEU A 257 -64.17 -9.11 14.16
N PRO A 258 -64.00 -9.15 15.51
CA PRO A 258 -64.64 -8.22 16.47
C PRO A 258 -63.82 -7.92 17.76
N LEU A 259 -64.17 -7.08 18.76
CA LEU A 259 -65.01 -5.86 18.97
C LEU A 259 -64.33 -5.12 20.18
N GLU A 260 -64.22 -3.78 20.27
CA GLU A 260 -65.09 -2.81 20.98
C GLU A 260 -65.44 -3.12 22.46
N THR A 261 -65.55 -2.18 23.42
CA THR A 261 -65.33 -0.69 23.47
C THR A 261 -64.76 -0.30 24.89
N THR A 262 -64.82 0.87 25.57
CA THR A 262 -65.58 2.15 25.45
C THR A 262 -64.89 3.34 26.18
N VAL A 263 -64.81 4.51 25.50
CA VAL A 263 -64.91 5.94 25.92
C VAL A 263 -64.74 6.40 27.40
N GLY A 264 -64.01 7.52 27.60
CA GLY A 264 -64.14 8.42 28.78
C GLY A 264 -63.15 9.62 28.84
N SER A 265 -63.62 10.86 28.70
CA SER A 265 -62.79 12.10 28.62
C SER A 265 -62.57 12.83 29.97
N GLY A 266 -61.48 13.62 30.14
CA GLY A 266 -61.48 14.72 31.16
C GLY A 266 -60.17 15.32 31.71
N VAL A 267 -59.67 16.42 31.10
CA VAL A 267 -59.39 17.76 31.70
C VAL A 267 -58.41 17.99 32.92
N HIS A 268 -57.50 18.97 32.74
CA HIS A 268 -56.71 19.85 33.68
C HIS A 268 -55.77 19.35 34.83
N VAL A 269 -54.47 19.71 34.72
CA VAL A 269 -53.74 20.78 35.49
C VAL A 269 -54.07 20.94 37.00
N PRO A 270 -53.11 20.88 37.97
CA PRO A 270 -52.26 22.06 38.31
C PRO A 270 -50.80 21.69 38.82
N PRO A 271 -50.06 22.44 39.71
CA PRO A 271 -48.72 22.94 39.34
C PRO A 271 -47.58 22.78 40.40
N SER A 272 -46.47 23.50 40.19
CA SER A 272 -45.17 23.43 40.91
C SER A 272 -45.13 23.98 42.36
N LYS A 273 -44.27 23.40 43.22
CA LYS A 273 -43.25 24.13 44.07
C LYS A 273 -42.36 23.26 44.98
N ALA A 274 -41.05 23.54 44.93
CA ALA A 274 -40.00 23.66 45.98
C ALA A 274 -39.87 22.72 47.23
N SER A 275 -38.64 22.17 47.36
CA SER A 275 -37.72 22.13 48.54
C SER A 275 -38.02 21.28 49.80
N LYS A 276 -37.04 20.43 50.19
CA LYS A 276 -36.38 20.35 51.54
C LYS A 276 -35.41 19.15 51.67
N ASP A 277 -34.26 19.36 52.34
CA ASP A 277 -33.43 18.33 53.02
C ASP A 277 -33.79 18.23 54.53
N PRO A 278 -33.28 17.25 55.32
CA PRO A 278 -32.07 17.53 56.13
C PRO A 278 -31.17 16.34 56.61
N SER A 279 -29.84 16.59 56.63
CA SER A 279 -28.87 16.37 57.75
C SER A 279 -28.37 14.99 58.26
N SER A 280 -27.13 15.06 58.80
CA SER A 280 -26.37 14.20 59.77
C SER A 280 -25.34 13.18 59.22
N ASN A 281 -24.12 13.04 59.78
CA ASN A 281 -23.37 13.83 60.78
C ASN A 281 -21.82 13.66 60.64
N GLU A 282 -21.02 14.48 61.37
CA GLU A 282 -19.55 14.70 61.30
C GLU A 282 -18.73 13.96 62.42
N PRO A 283 -17.40 14.18 62.69
CA PRO A 283 -16.25 14.81 61.97
C PRO A 283 -15.02 13.80 61.85
N PRO A 284 -13.77 13.95 62.39
CA PRO A 284 -12.76 15.05 62.49
C PRO A 284 -11.27 14.74 62.08
N GLN A 285 -10.54 15.76 61.56
CA GLN A 285 -9.20 16.34 61.93
C GLN A 285 -8.01 15.48 62.52
N SER A 286 -6.69 15.80 62.40
CA SER A 286 -5.90 16.86 61.69
C SER A 286 -4.34 16.70 61.76
N GLN A 287 -3.59 17.58 61.07
CA GLN A 287 -2.21 18.14 61.33
C GLN A 287 -0.88 17.31 61.30
N LEU A 288 -0.02 17.67 60.32
CA LEU A 288 1.37 18.21 60.38
C LEU A 288 2.59 17.55 61.12
N GLN A 289 3.78 17.77 60.50
CA GLN A 289 5.18 17.79 60.99
C GLN A 289 6.11 16.53 60.95
N LEU A 290 7.42 16.84 60.81
CA LEU A 290 8.66 16.02 60.80
C LEU A 290 9.44 16.29 62.14
N PRO A 291 10.64 15.72 62.49
CA PRO A 291 11.66 15.00 61.67
C PRO A 291 12.49 13.85 62.35
N ALA A 292 13.50 13.35 61.60
CA ALA A 292 14.77 12.70 62.02
C ALA A 292 14.79 11.24 62.58
N GLY A 293 15.87 10.47 62.33
CA GLY A 293 15.98 9.07 62.81
C GLY A 293 17.25 8.20 62.56
N ALA A 294 18.06 8.43 61.52
CA ALA A 294 19.43 7.89 61.27
C ALA A 294 19.76 6.35 61.21
N ARG A 295 20.52 5.95 60.16
CA ARG A 295 21.26 4.66 59.92
C ARG A 295 20.39 3.38 59.79
N GLY A 296 20.51 2.52 58.77
CA GLY A 296 21.34 2.42 57.54
C GLY A 296 20.64 1.47 56.53
N LYS A 297 21.28 0.85 55.52
CA LYS A 297 22.66 0.86 55.01
C LYS A 297 22.67 0.53 53.48
N ASP A 298 23.73 -0.05 52.90
CA ASP A 298 23.83 -0.40 51.47
C ASP A 298 22.87 -1.51 51.00
N GLU A 299 22.25 -1.33 49.84
CA GLU A 299 22.67 -2.05 48.61
C GLU A 299 22.15 -1.33 47.35
N GLY A 300 22.98 -1.20 46.31
CA GLY A 300 22.67 -0.40 45.13
C GLY A 300 21.86 -1.16 44.07
N LYS A 301 20.71 -0.60 43.65
CA LYS A 301 19.87 -1.18 42.58
C LYS A 301 19.66 -0.19 41.44
N LYS A 302 19.92 -0.63 40.21
CA LYS A 302 19.67 0.14 38.98
C LYS A 302 18.21 0.06 38.58
N ASP A 303 17.65 1.17 38.11
CA ASP A 303 16.32 1.21 37.52
C ASP A 303 16.25 0.40 36.22
N ASN A 304 15.19 -0.41 36.11
CA ASN A 304 14.90 -1.23 34.93
C ASN A 304 13.45 -0.97 34.48
N SER A 305 13.19 0.20 33.89
CA SER A 305 11.88 0.58 33.34
C SER A 305 11.98 0.80 31.83
N SER A 306 11.77 -0.25 31.03
CA SER A 306 11.77 -0.19 29.56
C SER A 306 10.92 -1.31 28.93
N ALA A 307 9.60 -1.22 29.12
CA ALA A 307 8.62 -2.05 28.42
C ALA A 307 7.31 -1.26 28.17
N ASN A 308 6.65 -1.57 27.05
CA ASN A 308 5.30 -1.11 26.65
C ASN A 308 5.14 0.37 26.22
N ILE A 309 5.57 0.69 24.99
CA ILE A 309 4.80 1.58 24.10
C ILE A 309 4.51 0.82 22.79
N LEU A 310 3.31 1.00 22.25
CA LEU A 310 2.69 0.16 21.21
C LEU A 310 3.26 0.42 19.80
N LYS A 311 3.37 -0.66 19.00
CA LYS A 311 3.67 -0.60 17.56
C LYS A 311 2.39 -0.62 16.73
N ASP A 312 1.93 0.53 16.26
CA ASP A 312 0.89 0.60 15.22
C ASP A 312 1.46 0.20 13.84
N LYS A 313 0.72 -0.61 13.10
CA LYS A 313 1.06 -1.04 11.74
C LYS A 313 0.29 -0.20 10.72
N LYS A 314 1.00 0.45 9.79
CA LYS A 314 0.42 0.85 8.49
C LYS A 314 0.42 -0.36 7.55
N GLU A 315 -0.58 -0.46 6.68
CA GLU A 315 -0.56 -1.36 5.53
C GLU A 315 0.05 -0.65 4.34
N ASP A 316 1.20 -1.14 3.83
CA ASP A 316 1.78 -0.66 2.58
C ASP A 316 1.09 -1.26 1.35
N ASN A 317 0.90 -0.41 0.33
CA ASN A 317 0.62 -0.82 -1.04
C ASN A 317 1.91 -0.67 -1.86
N THR A 318 2.24 -1.67 -2.67
CA THR A 318 3.46 -1.64 -3.49
C THR A 318 3.25 -0.79 -4.74
N GLU A 319 4.18 0.10 -5.05
CA GLU A 319 4.15 0.90 -6.29
C GLU A 319 4.51 0.08 -7.55
N GLU A 320 4.95 -1.18 -7.39
CA GLU A 320 5.25 -2.08 -8.50
C GLU A 320 3.99 -2.44 -9.32
N ILE A 321 4.16 -2.63 -10.63
CA ILE A 321 3.14 -3.16 -11.52
C ILE A 321 2.99 -4.66 -11.28
N CYS A 322 1.75 -5.11 -11.09
CA CYS A 322 1.41 -6.52 -10.93
C CYS A 322 1.71 -7.30 -12.22
N LEU A 323 2.89 -7.90 -12.26
CA LEU A 323 3.36 -8.79 -13.32
C LEU A 323 2.33 -9.88 -13.69
N PHE A 324 1.66 -10.49 -12.69
CA PHE A 324 0.60 -11.47 -12.95
C PHE A 324 -0.61 -10.87 -13.68
N TYR A 325 -0.89 -9.57 -13.52
CA TYR A 325 -1.96 -8.87 -14.25
C TYR A 325 -1.54 -8.53 -15.69
N VAL A 326 -0.28 -8.14 -15.91
CA VAL A 326 0.31 -8.00 -17.26
C VAL A 326 0.07 -9.28 -18.08
N TRP A 327 0.17 -10.44 -17.42
CA TRP A 327 -0.06 -11.78 -17.94
C TRP A 327 -1.52 -12.30 -17.91
N LYS A 328 -2.51 -11.48 -17.50
CA LYS A 328 -3.93 -11.88 -17.31
C LYS A 328 -4.17 -13.02 -16.29
N TYR A 329 -3.19 -13.36 -15.45
CA TYR A 329 -3.28 -14.40 -14.43
C TYR A 329 -3.55 -13.89 -12.99
N CYS A 330 -3.57 -12.57 -12.76
CA CYS A 330 -3.85 -12.03 -11.44
C CYS A 330 -5.31 -12.25 -11.02
N LYS A 331 -5.53 -13.22 -10.13
CA LYS A 331 -6.86 -13.53 -9.55
C LYS A 331 -7.33 -12.55 -8.48
N HIS A 332 -6.51 -11.56 -8.09
CA HIS A 332 -6.82 -10.66 -6.98
C HIS A 332 -7.72 -9.47 -7.35
N ASN A 333 -7.82 -9.09 -8.64
CA ASN A 333 -8.58 -7.93 -9.11
C ASN A 333 -8.36 -6.69 -8.21
N ASP A 334 -9.42 -6.00 -7.79
CA ASP A 334 -9.39 -4.82 -6.89
C ASP A 334 -8.77 -5.09 -5.49
N LYS A 335 -8.40 -6.34 -5.14
CA LYS A 335 -7.70 -6.72 -3.89
C LYS A 335 -6.18 -6.87 -4.07
N CYS A 336 -5.61 -6.62 -5.25
CA CYS A 336 -4.16 -6.72 -5.44
C CYS A 336 -3.42 -5.56 -4.75
N ARG A 337 -2.26 -5.85 -4.12
CA ARG A 337 -1.38 -4.82 -3.52
C ARG A 337 -0.52 -4.09 -4.56
N SER A 338 -0.42 -4.62 -5.77
CA SER A 338 0.45 -4.15 -6.86
C SER A 338 -0.39 -3.64 -8.03
N ILE A 339 0.11 -2.65 -8.76
CA ILE A 339 -0.67 -1.83 -9.70
C ILE A 339 -1.03 -2.63 -10.96
N HIS A 340 -2.32 -2.69 -11.30
CA HIS A 340 -2.79 -3.36 -12.51
C HIS A 340 -2.58 -2.47 -13.75
N TYR A 341 -1.71 -2.92 -14.67
CA TYR A 341 -1.48 -2.28 -15.98
C TYR A 341 -1.07 -3.31 -17.04
N HIS A 342 -1.25 -3.00 -18.34
CA HIS A 342 -1.09 -3.97 -19.43
C HIS A 342 0.33 -4.04 -20.03
N LEU A 343 1.15 -3.01 -19.80
CA LEU A 343 2.57 -2.91 -20.14
C LEU A 343 3.45 -3.14 -18.89
N PRO A 344 4.74 -3.50 -19.06
CA PRO A 344 5.69 -3.67 -17.94
C PRO A 344 6.16 -2.34 -17.32
N TYR A 345 5.78 -1.20 -17.89
CA TYR A 345 6.00 0.15 -17.40
C TYR A 345 4.69 0.94 -17.44
N ARG A 346 4.58 1.98 -16.60
CA ARG A 346 3.47 2.94 -16.62
C ARG A 346 3.96 4.34 -16.25
N TRP A 347 3.85 5.27 -17.19
CA TRP A 347 4.22 6.68 -16.97
C TRP A 347 3.04 7.48 -16.46
N GLN A 348 3.24 8.16 -15.33
CA GLN A 348 2.21 8.98 -14.70
C GLN A 348 2.74 10.35 -14.32
N VAL A 349 1.97 11.39 -14.63
CA VAL A 349 2.20 12.75 -14.12
C VAL A 349 1.36 12.95 -12.85
N PHE A 350 1.97 13.51 -11.80
CA PHE A 350 1.25 13.89 -10.58
C PHE A 350 0.48 15.18 -10.84
N ASN A 351 -0.82 15.16 -10.52
CA ASN A 351 -1.71 16.25 -10.84
C ASN A 351 -2.07 17.13 -9.62
N GLY A 352 -1.32 17.02 -8.51
CA GLY A 352 -1.64 17.63 -7.21
C GLY A 352 -2.41 16.70 -6.26
N PHE A 353 -3.22 15.78 -6.80
CA PHE A 353 -4.06 14.85 -6.03
C PHE A 353 -3.80 13.37 -6.34
N THR A 354 -3.62 13.06 -7.61
CA THR A 354 -3.49 11.70 -8.15
C THR A 354 -2.41 11.64 -9.21
N TRP A 355 -1.91 10.43 -9.43
CA TRP A 355 -1.03 10.11 -10.54
C TRP A 355 -1.89 9.71 -11.75
N ASN A 356 -1.86 10.54 -12.79
CA ASN A 356 -2.63 10.36 -14.01
C ASN A 356 -1.73 9.85 -15.14
N ASP A 357 -2.22 8.91 -15.94
CA ASP A 357 -1.44 8.31 -17.03
C ASP A 357 -1.20 9.32 -18.17
N LEU A 358 0.01 9.28 -18.73
CA LEU A 358 0.34 10.01 -19.96
C LEU A 358 -0.02 9.19 -21.20
N SER A 359 -0.66 9.83 -22.18
CA SER A 359 -1.18 9.19 -23.40
C SER A 359 -0.08 8.57 -24.27
N MET A 360 1.08 9.22 -24.39
CA MET A 360 2.17 8.84 -25.31
C MET A 360 3.13 7.82 -24.68
N MET A 361 2.60 6.80 -24.01
CA MET A 361 3.36 6.03 -23.01
C MET A 361 4.57 5.26 -23.56
N GLU A 362 4.48 4.73 -24.79
CA GLU A 362 5.60 4.02 -25.43
C GLU A 362 6.69 4.97 -25.93
N GLU A 363 6.34 6.17 -26.39
CA GLU A 363 7.31 7.18 -26.82
C GLU A 363 8.10 7.73 -25.63
N ILE A 364 7.43 7.94 -24.50
CA ILE A 364 8.07 8.40 -23.26
C ILE A 364 8.99 7.32 -22.70
N GLU A 365 8.56 6.05 -22.67
CA GLU A 365 9.43 4.94 -22.27
C GLU A 365 10.62 4.80 -23.23
N LYS A 366 10.41 4.79 -24.55
CA LYS A 366 11.47 4.65 -25.55
C LYS A 366 12.52 5.75 -25.43
N ALA A 367 12.09 6.99 -25.21
CA ALA A 367 13.00 8.10 -24.97
C ALA A 367 13.75 7.94 -23.63
N TYR A 368 13.06 7.54 -22.54
CA TYR A 368 13.72 7.32 -21.25
C TYR A 368 14.77 6.19 -21.30
N CYS A 369 14.52 5.14 -22.06
CA CYS A 369 15.44 4.01 -22.23
C CYS A 369 16.80 4.39 -22.84
N ASP A 370 16.88 5.46 -23.63
CA ASP A 370 18.14 5.95 -24.19
C ASP A 370 18.90 6.80 -23.14
N PRO A 371 20.11 6.42 -22.71
CA PRO A 371 20.88 7.21 -21.75
C PRO A 371 21.32 8.58 -22.30
N LYS A 372 21.32 8.80 -23.62
CA LYS A 372 21.58 10.11 -24.25
C LYS A 372 20.42 11.08 -24.04
N MET A 373 19.20 10.56 -23.88
CA MET A 373 17.99 11.36 -23.71
C MET A 373 17.78 11.76 -22.25
N ASN A 374 17.80 13.07 -21.99
CA ASN A 374 17.51 13.65 -20.68
C ASN A 374 16.15 14.38 -20.62
N SER A 375 15.52 14.62 -21.77
CA SER A 375 14.25 15.35 -21.89
C SER A 375 13.56 15.10 -23.23
N ILE A 376 12.24 15.29 -23.27
CA ILE A 376 11.44 15.41 -24.50
C ILE A 376 10.89 16.84 -24.56
N ALA A 377 11.56 17.70 -25.32
CA ALA A 377 11.32 19.15 -25.30
C ALA A 377 9.93 19.53 -25.83
N ASP A 378 9.49 18.90 -26.91
CA ASP A 378 8.15 19.03 -27.51
C ASP A 378 7.00 18.64 -26.57
N LYS A 379 7.30 17.90 -25.49
CA LYS A 379 6.34 17.45 -24.47
C LYS A 379 6.65 18.00 -23.07
N ASN A 380 7.63 18.90 -22.93
CA ASN A 380 8.11 19.48 -21.67
C ASN A 380 8.53 18.44 -20.61
N ILE A 381 8.90 17.21 -21.00
CA ILE A 381 9.30 16.15 -20.07
C ILE A 381 10.80 16.25 -19.80
N ASN A 382 11.20 16.16 -18.53
CA ASN A 382 12.60 16.11 -18.10
C ASN A 382 12.82 14.86 -17.22
N PHE A 383 13.70 13.97 -17.67
CA PHE A 383 14.03 12.70 -17.02
C PHE A 383 15.10 12.82 -15.94
N GLN A 384 15.88 13.91 -15.94
CA GLN A 384 16.90 14.17 -14.92
C GLN A 384 16.30 14.75 -13.64
N THR A 385 15.26 15.58 -13.76
CA THR A 385 14.46 16.12 -12.64
C THR A 385 13.20 15.30 -12.33
N MET A 386 12.85 14.34 -13.19
CA MET A 386 11.58 13.60 -13.15
C MET A 386 10.36 14.54 -13.07
N THR A 387 10.24 15.44 -14.04
CA THR A 387 9.13 16.40 -14.15
C THR A 387 8.52 16.44 -15.56
N CYS A 388 7.30 16.94 -15.66
CA CYS A 388 6.58 17.27 -16.88
C CYS A 388 6.05 18.71 -16.74
N SER A 389 6.65 19.65 -17.48
CA SER A 389 6.60 21.09 -17.20
C SER A 389 7.02 21.37 -15.74
N SER A 390 6.06 21.70 -14.87
CA SER A 390 6.25 21.94 -13.43
C SER A 390 5.69 20.80 -12.54
N SER A 391 5.02 19.80 -13.12
CA SER A 391 4.42 18.68 -12.39
C SER A 391 5.42 17.55 -12.18
N LEU A 392 5.35 16.84 -11.04
CA LEU A 392 6.16 15.64 -10.81
C LEU A 392 5.79 14.53 -11.82
N LEU A 393 6.78 13.78 -12.27
CA LEU A 393 6.63 12.64 -13.19
C LEU A 393 7.14 11.38 -12.49
N ARG A 394 6.48 10.24 -12.71
CA ARG A 394 7.02 8.93 -12.30
C ARG A 394 6.85 7.87 -13.37
N ARG A 395 7.79 6.92 -13.34
CA ARG A 395 7.71 5.64 -14.03
C ARG A 395 7.47 4.56 -13.01
N LEU A 396 6.31 3.92 -13.07
CA LEU A 396 6.06 2.66 -12.39
C LEU A 396 6.59 1.52 -13.27
N SER A 397 7.02 0.43 -12.65
CA SER A 397 7.57 -0.73 -13.37
C SER A 397 7.08 -2.04 -12.77
N THR A 398 7.10 -3.11 -13.54
CA THR A 398 7.18 -4.47 -13.00
C THR A 398 8.45 -4.62 -12.14
N PRO A 399 8.51 -5.65 -11.27
CA PRO A 399 9.71 -5.96 -10.52
C PRO A 399 10.96 -6.05 -11.39
N SER A 400 12.11 -5.70 -10.81
CA SER A 400 13.41 -5.74 -11.49
C SER A 400 13.76 -7.15 -11.97
N SER A 401 14.40 -7.25 -13.13
CA SER A 401 14.86 -8.55 -13.64
C SER A 401 15.76 -9.26 -12.64
N VAL A 402 16.58 -8.58 -11.84
CA VAL A 402 17.48 -9.29 -10.91
C VAL A 402 16.74 -9.94 -9.73
N THR A 403 15.64 -9.35 -9.28
CA THR A 403 14.79 -9.91 -8.20
C THR A 403 13.80 -10.95 -8.72
N GLN A 404 13.56 -10.96 -10.04
CA GLN A 404 12.65 -11.88 -10.73
C GLN A 404 13.24 -12.38 -12.07
N PRO A 405 14.45 -13.01 -12.09
CA PRO A 405 15.34 -13.22 -13.25
C PRO A 405 14.90 -14.35 -14.19
N MET A 406 13.63 -14.31 -14.55
CA MET A 406 12.84 -15.52 -14.67
C MET A 406 11.49 -15.18 -15.29
N PHE A 407 10.78 -14.22 -14.71
CA PHE A 407 9.51 -13.77 -15.24
C PHE A 407 9.73 -12.89 -16.47
N VAL A 408 9.26 -13.37 -17.61
CA VAL A 408 9.13 -12.58 -18.84
C VAL A 408 8.24 -11.35 -18.60
N LEU A 409 8.66 -10.20 -19.13
CA LEU A 409 8.11 -8.87 -18.87
C LEU A 409 8.41 -8.30 -17.46
N THR A 410 9.46 -8.77 -16.78
CA THR A 410 10.13 -7.98 -15.73
C THR A 410 10.96 -6.85 -16.34
N THR A 411 11.25 -5.81 -15.56
CA THR A 411 12.05 -4.69 -16.06
C THR A 411 13.53 -5.02 -15.92
N LYS A 412 14.22 -5.35 -17.03
CA LYS A 412 15.68 -5.34 -17.04
C LYS A 412 16.17 -3.89 -16.96
N TRP A 413 16.99 -3.62 -15.96
CA TRP A 413 17.73 -2.37 -15.83
C TRP A 413 19.14 -2.55 -16.37
N ILE A 414 19.66 -1.48 -16.97
CA ILE A 414 20.97 -1.37 -17.58
C ILE A 414 21.67 -0.17 -16.95
N TRP A 415 22.96 -0.35 -16.65
CA TRP A 415 23.80 0.68 -16.08
C TRP A 415 24.82 1.14 -17.13
N TYR A 416 24.95 2.46 -17.27
CA TYR A 416 25.89 3.09 -18.19
C TYR A 416 26.81 4.06 -17.45
N TRP A 417 28.05 4.19 -17.91
CA TRP A 417 28.96 5.28 -17.54
C TRP A 417 29.27 6.15 -18.77
N GLN A 418 29.51 7.43 -18.57
CA GLN A 418 29.87 8.36 -19.64
C GLN A 418 31.40 8.40 -19.79
N ASN A 419 31.90 8.05 -20.97
CA ASN A 419 33.34 8.12 -21.28
C ASN A 419 33.79 9.56 -21.58
N ASP A 420 35.10 9.76 -21.72
CA ASP A 420 35.69 11.10 -21.89
C ASP A 420 35.37 11.71 -23.28
N GLN A 421 34.84 10.91 -24.21
CA GLN A 421 34.27 11.36 -25.50
C GLN A 421 32.77 11.73 -25.39
N GLY A 422 32.20 11.71 -24.18
CA GLY A 422 30.80 12.00 -23.91
C GLY A 422 29.82 10.86 -24.25
N GLN A 423 30.30 9.68 -24.65
CA GLN A 423 29.49 8.53 -25.03
C GLN A 423 29.10 7.70 -23.81
N TRP A 424 27.90 7.10 -23.82
CA TRP A 424 27.46 6.16 -22.79
C TRP A 424 27.87 4.73 -23.15
N VAL A 425 28.55 4.04 -22.22
CA VAL A 425 29.05 2.66 -22.35
C VAL A 425 28.38 1.79 -21.29
N GLU A 426 27.89 0.58 -21.65
CA GLU A 426 27.27 -0.33 -20.67
C GLU A 426 28.32 -0.95 -19.74
N TYR A 427 28.00 -1.01 -18.45
CA TYR A 427 28.78 -1.70 -17.43
C TYR A 427 28.80 -3.22 -17.68
N GLY A 428 30.00 -3.74 -17.98
CA GLY A 428 30.24 -5.17 -18.18
C GLY A 428 30.35 -5.62 -19.64
N GLU A 429 30.10 -4.77 -20.64
CA GLU A 429 30.28 -5.14 -22.06
C GLU A 429 31.65 -4.73 -22.63
N GLN A 430 32.27 -3.65 -22.14
CA GLN A 430 33.57 -3.16 -22.65
C GLN A 430 34.47 -2.60 -21.54
N GLY A 431 35.77 -2.86 -21.65
CA GLY A 431 36.84 -2.24 -20.88
C GLY A 431 37.93 -1.67 -21.79
N GLU A 432 38.72 -0.73 -21.29
CA GLU A 432 39.91 -0.23 -21.99
C GLU A 432 41.04 -1.26 -21.86
N GLY A 433 41.16 -2.14 -22.85
CA GLY A 433 42.00 -3.34 -22.86
C GLY A 433 41.21 -4.62 -22.50
N ASP A 434 41.65 -5.77 -23.03
CA ASP A 434 40.89 -7.05 -23.09
C ASP A 434 40.66 -7.78 -21.75
N VAL A 435 40.56 -7.07 -20.62
CA VAL A 435 40.31 -7.64 -19.29
C VAL A 435 39.11 -6.96 -18.63
N VAL A 436 37.91 -7.50 -18.90
CA VAL A 436 36.62 -6.99 -18.40
C VAL A 436 36.43 -7.33 -16.92
N ASN A 437 37.06 -6.54 -16.04
CA ASN A 437 36.88 -6.62 -14.58
C ASN A 437 35.74 -5.72 -14.05
N SER A 438 35.11 -4.91 -14.90
CA SER A 438 33.98 -4.05 -14.50
C SER A 438 32.75 -4.89 -14.11
N PRO A 439 32.03 -4.56 -13.02
CA PRO A 439 30.80 -5.24 -12.66
C PRO A 439 29.73 -5.06 -13.74
N SER A 440 28.90 -6.08 -13.98
CA SER A 440 27.84 -6.00 -14.99
C SER A 440 26.60 -5.23 -14.49
N SER A 441 25.78 -4.74 -15.42
CA SER A 441 24.46 -4.15 -15.14
C SER A 441 23.62 -4.96 -14.11
N ASP A 442 23.60 -6.28 -14.22
CA ASP A 442 22.83 -7.15 -13.32
C ASP A 442 23.48 -7.27 -11.92
N ILE A 443 24.80 -7.09 -11.78
CA ILE A 443 25.47 -7.01 -10.46
C ILE A 443 25.18 -5.65 -9.80
N LEU A 444 25.31 -4.56 -10.55
CA LEU A 444 25.06 -3.21 -10.05
C LEU A 444 23.60 -3.01 -9.62
N GLU A 445 22.66 -3.55 -10.39
CA GLU A 445 21.24 -3.55 -10.05
C GLU A 445 20.92 -4.34 -8.77
N ASN A 446 21.59 -5.47 -8.52
CA ASN A 446 21.44 -6.21 -7.26
C ASN A 446 21.94 -5.40 -6.05
N LEU A 447 23.06 -4.69 -6.20
CA LEU A 447 23.64 -3.87 -5.13
C LEU A 447 22.79 -2.62 -4.86
N TYR A 448 22.34 -1.92 -5.90
CA TYR A 448 21.46 -0.76 -5.80
C TYR A 448 20.11 -1.08 -5.14
N LEU A 449 19.54 -2.25 -5.40
CA LEU A 449 18.30 -2.70 -4.74
C LEU A 449 18.51 -3.17 -3.30
N ALA A 450 19.75 -3.41 -2.87
CA ALA A 450 20.09 -3.70 -1.47
C ALA A 450 20.35 -2.41 -0.68
N ASP A 451 21.03 -1.44 -1.28
CA ASP A 451 21.29 -0.11 -0.71
C ASP A 451 21.44 0.95 -1.83
N PRO A 452 20.41 1.79 -2.08
CA PRO A 452 20.46 2.86 -3.09
C PRO A 452 21.43 4.01 -2.76
N ASP A 453 21.86 4.16 -1.51
CA ASP A 453 22.78 5.23 -1.07
C ASP A 453 24.26 4.75 -1.05
N ALA A 454 24.52 3.47 -1.33
CA ALA A 454 25.85 2.89 -1.24
C ALA A 454 26.88 3.47 -2.21
N THR A 455 28.15 3.40 -1.80
CA THR A 455 29.32 3.62 -2.67
C THR A 455 30.09 2.31 -2.80
N ILE A 456 30.14 1.76 -4.00
CA ILE A 456 30.72 0.46 -4.32
C ILE A 456 32.12 0.62 -4.94
N PRO A 457 33.20 0.12 -4.31
CA PRO A 457 34.51 0.05 -4.93
C PRO A 457 34.57 -1.09 -5.95
N PHE A 458 35.20 -0.85 -7.11
CA PHE A 458 35.50 -1.88 -8.11
C PHE A 458 36.80 -1.56 -8.86
N GLN A 459 37.31 -2.54 -9.61
CA GLN A 459 38.53 -2.42 -10.41
C GLN A 459 38.18 -2.66 -11.88
N ALA A 460 38.68 -1.84 -12.81
CA ALA A 460 38.56 -2.07 -14.25
C ALA A 460 39.92 -1.85 -14.92
N GLY A 461 40.47 -2.91 -15.53
CA GLY A 461 41.87 -2.94 -15.94
C GLY A 461 42.81 -2.61 -14.77
N LEU A 462 43.74 -1.69 -15.00
CA LEU A 462 44.68 -1.19 -13.99
C LEU A 462 44.08 -0.12 -13.05
N TYR A 463 42.87 0.38 -13.33
CA TYR A 463 42.27 1.50 -12.60
C TYR A 463 41.23 1.08 -11.56
N GLY A 464 41.40 1.59 -10.34
CA GLY A 464 40.42 1.46 -9.27
C GLY A 464 39.38 2.59 -9.31
N TYR A 465 38.12 2.24 -9.06
CA TYR A 465 36.99 3.15 -9.11
C TYR A 465 36.07 2.99 -7.89
N GLN A 466 35.35 4.05 -7.56
CA GLN A 466 34.22 4.05 -6.63
C GLN A 466 32.97 4.53 -7.37
N LEU A 467 31.95 3.69 -7.42
CA LEU A 467 30.63 4.00 -7.95
C LEU A 467 29.72 4.44 -6.81
N ASN A 468 29.30 5.70 -6.79
CA ASN A 468 28.31 6.22 -5.86
C ASN A 468 26.92 6.17 -6.52
N PHE A 469 25.99 5.41 -5.93
CA PHE A 469 24.64 5.24 -6.47
C PHE A 469 23.74 6.47 -6.28
N LYS A 470 23.88 7.18 -5.16
CA LYS A 470 23.10 8.37 -4.80
C LYS A 470 23.33 9.53 -5.77
N GLU A 471 24.60 9.85 -5.98
CA GLU A 471 25.07 10.95 -6.84
C GLU A 471 25.14 10.54 -8.33
N MET A 472 24.95 9.25 -8.64
CA MET A 472 25.10 8.68 -9.98
C MET A 472 26.44 9.07 -10.64
N THR A 473 27.55 8.80 -9.92
CA THR A 473 28.92 9.10 -10.38
C THR A 473 29.90 7.96 -10.15
N GLN A 474 30.87 7.84 -11.05
CA GLN A 474 32.03 6.97 -10.94
C GLN A 474 33.27 7.84 -10.72
N THR A 475 33.96 7.68 -9.58
CA THR A 475 35.20 8.40 -9.25
C THR A 475 36.40 7.47 -9.36
N ASN A 476 37.45 7.87 -10.09
CA ASN A 476 38.74 7.14 -10.08
C ASN A 476 39.45 7.37 -8.74
N ILE A 477 39.89 6.30 -8.07
CA ILE A 477 40.42 6.41 -6.71
C ILE A 477 41.78 7.12 -6.63
N TYR A 478 42.54 7.16 -7.73
CA TYR A 478 43.86 7.78 -7.80
C TYR A 478 43.80 9.20 -8.36
N SER A 479 43.30 9.38 -9.58
CA SER A 479 43.24 10.70 -10.25
C SER A 479 42.11 11.61 -9.76
N LYS A 480 41.16 11.06 -8.98
CA LYS A 480 39.93 11.73 -8.52
C LYS A 480 39.02 12.24 -9.64
N THR A 481 39.27 11.87 -10.89
CA THR A 481 38.39 12.21 -12.01
C THR A 481 37.03 11.54 -11.85
N GLN A 482 35.96 12.30 -12.10
CA GLN A 482 34.58 11.84 -12.00
C GLN A 482 33.95 11.72 -13.38
N ARG A 483 33.29 10.58 -13.64
CA ARG A 483 32.47 10.30 -14.82
C ARG A 483 31.00 10.14 -14.38
N ARG A 484 30.06 10.61 -15.21
CA ARG A 484 28.62 10.47 -14.95
C ARG A 484 28.19 9.02 -15.12
N VAL A 485 27.19 8.60 -14.34
CA VAL A 485 26.55 7.28 -14.42
C VAL A 485 25.06 7.45 -14.69
N CYS A 486 24.45 6.47 -15.33
CA CYS A 486 23.04 6.50 -15.73
C CYS A 486 22.43 5.10 -15.66
N ARG A 487 21.30 4.95 -14.95
CA ARG A 487 20.53 3.71 -14.84
C ARG A 487 19.25 3.84 -15.67
N ARG A 488 19.10 3.05 -16.73
CA ARG A 488 17.91 3.05 -17.61
C ARG A 488 17.32 1.65 -17.78
N PRO A 489 16.00 1.50 -18.03
CA PRO A 489 15.39 0.22 -18.33
C PRO A 489 15.61 -0.15 -19.80
N LYS A 490 15.61 -1.46 -20.13
CA LYS A 490 15.53 -1.91 -21.53
C LYS A 490 14.11 -1.71 -22.07
N PHE A 491 13.99 -1.04 -23.21
CA PHE A 491 12.70 -0.82 -23.88
C PHE A 491 12.05 -2.14 -24.32
N VAL A 492 10.72 -2.21 -24.24
CA VAL A 492 9.90 -3.31 -24.75
C VAL A 492 8.57 -2.73 -25.27
N SER A 493 8.37 -2.70 -26.58
CA SER A 493 7.13 -2.16 -27.19
C SER A 493 5.87 -2.95 -26.82
N TYR A 494 4.69 -2.35 -26.98
CA TYR A 494 3.41 -3.06 -26.88
C TYR A 494 3.35 -4.25 -27.83
N GLU A 495 3.91 -4.13 -29.04
CA GLU A 495 4.02 -5.26 -29.96
C GLU A 495 4.85 -6.40 -29.38
N GLU A 496 6.03 -6.13 -28.82
CA GLU A 496 6.86 -7.14 -28.17
C GLU A 496 6.15 -7.74 -26.95
N VAL A 497 5.45 -6.92 -26.16
CA VAL A 497 4.60 -7.37 -25.06
C VAL A 497 3.50 -8.33 -25.54
N GLN A 498 2.87 -8.10 -26.71
CA GLN A 498 1.92 -9.05 -27.29
C GLN A 498 2.60 -10.26 -27.92
N LYS A 499 3.73 -10.09 -28.62
CA LYS A 499 4.52 -11.19 -29.21
C LYS A 499 5.03 -12.16 -28.14
N ILE A 500 5.46 -11.66 -26.98
CA ILE A 500 5.86 -12.45 -25.80
C ILE A 500 4.66 -13.19 -25.18
N LYS A 501 3.49 -12.54 -25.08
CA LYS A 501 2.26 -13.17 -24.58
C LYS A 501 1.70 -14.23 -25.53
N GLN A 502 1.84 -14.04 -26.85
CA GLN A 502 1.36 -14.97 -27.88
C GLN A 502 2.33 -16.12 -28.15
N SER A 503 3.64 -15.86 -28.15
CA SER A 503 4.65 -16.94 -28.18
C SER A 503 4.46 -17.83 -26.96
N SER A 504 4.30 -17.28 -25.75
CA SER A 504 3.96 -18.05 -24.54
C SER A 504 2.57 -18.74 -24.54
N GLN A 505 1.82 -18.70 -25.66
CA GLN A 505 0.65 -19.57 -25.91
C GLN A 505 0.81 -20.50 -27.13
N ARG A 506 1.89 -20.37 -27.91
CA ARG A 506 2.24 -21.25 -29.04
C ARG A 506 3.58 -21.98 -28.86
N ASP A 507 4.36 -21.62 -27.84
CA ASP A 507 5.53 -22.34 -27.36
C ASP A 507 5.08 -23.61 -26.65
N SER A 508 5.30 -24.75 -27.30
CA SER A 508 5.22 -26.08 -26.67
C SER A 508 6.31 -26.32 -25.61
N SER A 509 7.11 -25.29 -25.28
CA SER A 509 8.17 -25.29 -24.26
C SER A 509 7.74 -24.77 -22.88
N ILE A 510 6.44 -24.46 -22.69
CA ILE A 510 5.77 -24.40 -21.38
C ILE A 510 5.04 -25.74 -21.16
N PRO A 511 5.51 -26.62 -20.26
CA PRO A 511 4.79 -27.85 -19.92
C PRO A 511 3.39 -27.55 -19.36
N ASN A 512 2.44 -28.45 -19.59
CA ASN A 512 1.07 -28.31 -19.11
C ASN A 512 1.03 -28.05 -17.59
N GLN A 513 0.82 -26.80 -17.20
CA GLN A 513 0.72 -26.36 -15.80
C GLN A 513 -0.65 -26.70 -15.19
N ALA A 514 -1.05 -27.95 -15.33
CA ALA A 514 -2.11 -28.56 -14.54
C ALA A 514 -1.68 -28.59 -13.06
N CYS A 515 -2.66 -28.57 -12.17
CA CYS A 515 -2.41 -29.03 -10.80
C CYS A 515 -2.15 -30.55 -10.84
N PRO A 516 -1.40 -31.13 -9.89
CA PRO A 516 -1.16 -32.57 -9.85
C PRO A 516 -2.48 -33.37 -9.94
N PRO A 517 -2.55 -34.47 -10.71
CA PRO A 517 -3.82 -35.20 -10.91
C PRO A 517 -4.44 -35.80 -9.64
N HIS A 518 -3.68 -35.88 -8.55
CA HIS A 518 -4.14 -36.34 -7.23
C HIS A 518 -4.74 -35.21 -6.37
N TRP A 519 -4.74 -33.96 -6.84
CA TRP A 519 -5.37 -32.85 -6.11
C TRP A 519 -6.89 -32.88 -6.24
N ASP A 520 -7.56 -32.63 -5.13
CA ASP A 520 -9.01 -32.49 -5.08
C ASP A 520 -9.49 -31.38 -6.02
N PRO A 521 -10.64 -31.58 -6.71
CA PRO A 521 -11.35 -30.51 -7.39
C PRO A 521 -11.52 -29.28 -6.48
N PHE A 522 -11.20 -28.10 -7.01
CA PHE A 522 -11.15 -26.87 -6.26
C PHE A 522 -12.06 -25.81 -6.88
N ASP A 523 -13.18 -25.55 -6.21
CA ASP A 523 -14.08 -24.49 -6.61
C ASP A 523 -13.49 -23.12 -6.22
N LEU A 524 -13.39 -22.22 -7.18
CA LEU A 524 -12.36 -21.16 -7.21
C LEU A 524 -12.75 -19.86 -6.49
N ALA A 525 -13.85 -19.88 -5.72
CA ALA A 525 -14.54 -18.67 -5.27
C ALA A 525 -13.81 -17.85 -4.19
N ASP A 526 -13.45 -18.45 -3.04
CA ASP A 526 -13.17 -17.68 -1.80
C ASP A 526 -11.88 -18.03 -1.04
N LEU A 527 -11.13 -19.09 -1.40
CA LEU A 527 -9.94 -19.52 -0.67
C LEU A 527 -8.62 -19.31 -1.44
N LYS A 528 -7.57 -18.85 -0.74
CA LYS A 528 -6.23 -18.63 -1.32
C LYS A 528 -5.42 -19.92 -1.50
N TYR A 529 -5.67 -20.90 -0.62
CA TYR A 529 -5.18 -22.28 -0.68
C TYR A 529 -6.24 -23.18 -0.02
N LYS A 530 -6.24 -24.48 -0.34
CA LYS A 530 -7.04 -25.50 0.38
C LYS A 530 -6.10 -26.41 1.15
N ALA A 531 -6.29 -26.59 2.45
CA ALA A 531 -5.70 -27.69 3.19
C ALA A 531 -6.64 -28.90 3.09
N VAL A 532 -6.18 -30.01 2.53
CA VAL A 532 -6.95 -31.27 2.41
C VAL A 532 -6.34 -32.30 3.34
N GLU A 533 -7.13 -32.86 4.25
CA GLU A 533 -6.66 -33.92 5.13
C GLU A 533 -6.49 -35.24 4.36
N ILE A 534 -5.30 -35.84 4.46
CA ILE A 534 -4.91 -37.01 3.68
C ILE A 534 -5.31 -38.27 4.44
N SER A 535 -6.03 -39.19 3.78
CA SER A 535 -6.38 -40.49 4.36
C SER A 535 -5.14 -41.26 4.82
N ASN A 536 -5.16 -41.76 6.06
CA ASN A 536 -4.07 -42.53 6.64
C ASN A 536 -3.80 -43.89 5.95
N THR A 537 -4.75 -44.37 5.12
CA THR A 537 -4.59 -45.58 4.31
C THR A 537 -3.86 -45.35 2.99
N SER A 538 -3.70 -44.09 2.55
CA SER A 538 -3.08 -43.72 1.27
C SER A 538 -1.58 -44.04 1.21
N SER A 539 -1.04 -44.24 0.01
CA SER A 539 0.41 -44.34 -0.24
C SER A 539 1.15 -43.06 0.12
N GLU A 540 0.53 -41.90 -0.18
CA GLU A 540 1.01 -40.55 0.15
C GLU A 540 1.26 -40.38 1.66
N TYR A 541 0.25 -40.63 2.49
CA TYR A 541 0.40 -40.57 3.96
C TYR A 541 1.42 -41.59 4.48
N LYS A 542 1.44 -42.81 3.92
CA LYS A 542 2.39 -43.86 4.33
C LYS A 542 3.85 -43.46 4.09
N GLU A 543 4.17 -42.81 2.97
CA GLU A 543 5.53 -42.34 2.71
C GLU A 543 5.92 -41.16 3.60
N ILE A 544 5.03 -40.19 3.82
CA ILE A 544 5.25 -39.07 4.75
C ILE A 544 5.49 -39.59 6.18
N LYS A 545 4.65 -40.53 6.64
CA LYS A 545 4.79 -41.20 7.93
C LYS A 545 6.13 -41.94 8.03
N LYS A 546 6.50 -42.72 7.01
CA LYS A 546 7.78 -43.44 6.93
C LYS A 546 9.00 -42.52 7.01
N GLN A 547 8.95 -41.32 6.43
CA GLN A 547 10.06 -40.34 6.51
C GLN A 547 10.10 -39.66 7.89
N PHE A 548 8.95 -39.28 8.45
CA PHE A 548 8.85 -38.71 9.80
C PHE A 548 9.37 -39.68 10.88
N GLU A 549 8.93 -40.94 10.84
CA GLU A 549 9.28 -41.99 11.82
C GLU A 549 10.75 -42.46 11.76
N GLN A 550 11.54 -42.03 10.77
CA GLN A 550 12.99 -42.29 10.78
C GLN A 550 13.65 -41.68 12.02
N THR A 551 13.21 -40.48 12.44
CA THR A 551 13.79 -39.78 13.60
C THR A 551 12.77 -39.42 14.69
N MET A 552 11.46 -39.40 14.42
CA MET A 552 10.42 -39.02 15.39
C MET A 552 9.67 -40.22 15.99
N LYS A 553 10.37 -41.33 16.28
CA LYS A 553 9.80 -42.62 16.73
C LYS A 553 8.96 -42.55 18.02
N THR A 554 9.18 -41.53 18.85
CA THR A 554 8.43 -41.29 20.09
C THR A 554 7.20 -40.39 19.89
N TYR A 555 6.84 -40.03 18.65
CA TYR A 555 5.71 -39.16 18.34
C TYR A 555 4.75 -39.84 17.35
N ASN A 556 3.46 -39.68 17.59
CA ASN A 556 2.41 -40.11 16.68
C ASN A 556 1.91 -38.93 15.84
N ILE A 557 1.83 -39.13 14.52
CA ILE A 557 1.13 -38.21 13.63
C ILE A 557 -0.37 -38.26 13.98
N VAL A 558 -0.95 -37.09 14.27
CA VAL A 558 -2.40 -36.90 14.46
C VAL A 558 -3.08 -36.90 13.08
N ARG A 559 -2.54 -36.09 12.15
CA ARG A 559 -2.98 -36.01 10.75
C ARG A 559 -1.93 -35.37 9.86
N VAL A 560 -2.11 -35.49 8.54
CA VAL A 560 -1.36 -34.73 7.53
C VAL A 560 -2.35 -34.02 6.63
N GLN A 561 -2.09 -32.76 6.31
CA GLN A 561 -2.88 -31.99 5.35
C GLN A 561 -2.03 -31.62 4.12
N ARG A 562 -2.48 -32.00 2.92
CA ARG A 562 -1.93 -31.52 1.65
C ARG A 562 -2.36 -30.07 1.44
N ILE A 563 -1.40 -29.19 1.22
CA ILE A 563 -1.61 -27.79 0.90
C ILE A 563 -1.74 -27.66 -0.62
N GLN A 564 -2.97 -27.43 -1.10
CA GLN A 564 -3.27 -27.16 -2.49
C GLN A 564 -3.31 -25.65 -2.72
N ASN A 565 -2.16 -25.07 -3.05
CA ASN A 565 -2.01 -23.68 -3.52
C ASN A 565 -1.61 -23.69 -5.01
N PRO A 566 -2.55 -23.47 -5.96
CA PRO A 566 -2.27 -23.49 -7.39
C PRO A 566 -1.32 -22.39 -7.85
N SER A 567 -1.27 -21.25 -7.14
CA SER A 567 -0.45 -20.10 -7.52
C SER A 567 1.02 -20.36 -7.21
N LEU A 568 1.33 -20.85 -6.01
CA LEU A 568 2.69 -21.24 -5.62
C LEU A 568 3.17 -22.45 -6.43
N TRP A 569 2.29 -23.41 -6.75
CA TRP A 569 2.66 -24.60 -7.52
C TRP A 569 3.14 -24.24 -8.94
N LYS A 570 2.44 -23.32 -9.61
CA LYS A 570 2.84 -22.82 -10.94
C LYS A 570 4.21 -22.15 -10.93
N VAL A 571 4.53 -21.38 -9.90
CA VAL A 571 5.84 -20.72 -9.74
C VAL A 571 6.93 -21.75 -9.42
N PHE A 572 6.68 -22.70 -8.53
CA PHE A 572 7.60 -23.79 -8.20
C PHE A 572 7.97 -24.62 -9.43
N GLN A 573 6.97 -25.14 -10.15
CA GLN A 573 7.18 -25.99 -11.33
C GLN A 573 7.98 -25.28 -12.44
N TRP A 574 7.78 -23.98 -12.60
CA TRP A 574 8.51 -23.20 -13.59
C TRP A 574 9.94 -22.84 -13.15
N LYS A 575 10.22 -22.66 -11.85
CA LYS A 575 11.61 -22.56 -11.34
C LYS A 575 12.34 -23.90 -11.51
N LYS A 576 11.64 -25.03 -11.36
CA LYS A 576 12.18 -26.37 -11.72
C LYS A 576 12.56 -26.43 -13.21
N GLU A 577 11.67 -26.03 -14.11
CA GLU A 577 11.97 -26.01 -15.55
C GLU A 577 13.09 -25.01 -15.92
N LYS A 578 13.25 -23.89 -15.20
CA LYS A 578 14.42 -23.00 -15.37
C LYS A 578 15.72 -23.72 -14.98
N MET A 579 15.79 -24.25 -13.77
CA MET A 579 16.98 -24.95 -13.26
C MET A 579 17.33 -26.16 -14.14
N LYS A 580 16.33 -26.85 -14.69
CA LYS A 580 16.50 -27.92 -15.69
C LYS A 580 17.10 -27.40 -17.00
N LYS A 581 16.65 -26.25 -17.51
CA LYS A 581 17.23 -25.62 -18.71
C LYS A 581 18.67 -25.16 -18.46
N GLU A 582 18.95 -24.57 -17.30
CA GLU A 582 20.31 -24.12 -16.90
C GLU A 582 21.28 -25.29 -16.66
N ALA A 583 20.82 -26.39 -16.07
CA ALA A 583 21.60 -27.61 -15.86
C ALA A 583 21.76 -28.48 -17.14
N GLY A 584 21.53 -27.92 -18.33
CA GLY A 584 21.70 -28.62 -19.60
C GLY A 584 20.68 -29.75 -19.83
N LYS A 585 19.42 -29.53 -19.42
CA LYS A 585 18.30 -30.50 -19.44
C LYS A 585 18.40 -31.67 -18.45
N LYS A 586 19.41 -31.71 -17.57
CA LYS A 586 19.47 -32.68 -16.46
C LYS A 586 18.29 -32.46 -15.49
N GLU A 587 17.80 -33.55 -14.88
CA GLU A 587 16.77 -33.42 -13.84
C GLU A 587 17.29 -32.65 -12.63
N VAL A 588 16.43 -31.80 -12.08
CA VAL A 588 16.77 -30.97 -10.92
C VAL A 588 16.66 -31.82 -9.67
N ASN A 589 17.73 -31.82 -8.86
CA ASN A 589 17.75 -32.42 -7.53
C ASN A 589 16.67 -31.76 -6.66
N GLU A 590 15.57 -32.49 -6.46
CA GLU A 590 14.37 -32.09 -5.72
C GLU A 590 14.22 -33.03 -4.53
N ARG A 591 13.88 -32.47 -3.36
CA ARG A 591 13.74 -33.23 -2.11
C ARG A 591 12.47 -32.81 -1.37
N LEU A 592 11.84 -33.76 -0.68
CA LEU A 592 10.93 -33.44 0.42
C LEU A 592 11.79 -33.25 1.69
N LEU A 593 11.62 -32.12 2.37
CA LEU A 593 12.38 -31.74 3.56
C LEU A 593 11.47 -31.11 4.61
N PHE A 594 11.81 -31.26 5.88
CA PHE A 594 11.04 -30.74 7.02
C PHE A 594 11.39 -29.28 7.35
N HIS A 595 10.43 -28.53 7.86
CA HIS A 595 10.62 -27.18 8.40
C HIS A 595 9.72 -26.94 9.61
N GLY A 596 10.32 -26.78 10.79
CA GLY A 596 9.64 -26.38 12.02
C GLY A 596 9.44 -24.86 12.10
N THR A 597 8.27 -24.43 12.57
CA THR A 597 7.95 -23.01 12.76
C THR A 597 6.88 -22.82 13.84
N LYS A 598 6.52 -21.56 14.12
CA LYS A 598 5.52 -21.20 15.15
C LYS A 598 4.13 -21.05 14.53
N ASP A 599 3.08 -21.44 15.26
CA ASP A 599 1.65 -21.33 14.88
C ASP A 599 1.30 -20.07 14.07
N ALA A 600 1.76 -18.91 14.54
CA ALA A 600 1.49 -17.59 13.97
C ALA A 600 2.04 -17.36 12.54
N ARG A 601 2.73 -18.34 11.94
CA ARG A 601 3.27 -18.29 10.56
C ARG A 601 2.73 -19.36 9.62
N LEU A 602 1.94 -20.31 10.10
CA LEU A 602 1.45 -21.42 9.28
C LEU A 602 0.59 -20.93 8.11
N GLU A 603 -0.41 -20.07 8.38
CA GLU A 603 -1.28 -19.50 7.34
C GLU A 603 -0.51 -18.59 6.36
N ASP A 604 0.43 -17.79 6.88
CA ASP A 604 1.27 -16.88 6.10
C ASP A 604 2.12 -17.64 5.07
N ILE A 605 2.76 -18.74 5.48
CA ILE A 605 3.56 -19.62 4.59
C ILE A 605 2.66 -20.31 3.55
N CYS A 606 1.49 -20.84 3.94
CA CYS A 606 0.56 -21.48 3.01
C CYS A 606 0.01 -20.53 1.92
N ILE A 607 -0.05 -19.22 2.21
CA ILE A 607 -0.51 -18.19 1.27
C ILE A 607 0.65 -17.62 0.44
N ASN A 608 1.71 -17.16 1.10
CA ASN A 608 2.76 -16.29 0.55
C ASN A 608 4.09 -17.00 0.27
N ASN A 609 4.21 -18.29 0.61
CA ASN A 609 5.43 -19.09 0.63
C ASN A 609 6.42 -18.68 1.76
N PHE A 610 7.47 -19.48 1.97
CA PHE A 610 8.51 -19.19 2.96
C PHE A 610 9.35 -17.98 2.51
N ASP A 611 9.42 -16.91 3.31
CA ASP A 611 10.33 -15.78 3.06
C ASP A 611 11.18 -15.51 4.30
N TRP A 612 12.46 -15.86 4.22
CA TRP A 612 13.43 -15.75 5.33
C TRP A 612 13.64 -14.31 5.82
N ARG A 613 13.28 -13.30 5.03
CA ARG A 613 13.28 -11.89 5.46
C ARG A 613 12.18 -11.59 6.49
N THR A 614 11.20 -12.50 6.60
CA THR A 614 10.05 -12.38 7.50
C THR A 614 10.02 -13.50 8.54
N CYS A 615 10.51 -14.70 8.23
CA CYS A 615 10.71 -15.79 9.17
C CYS A 615 11.95 -15.50 10.04
N GLY A 616 11.84 -15.65 11.37
CA GLY A 616 12.92 -15.23 12.28
C GLY A 616 14.26 -15.94 12.04
N SER A 617 15.36 -15.20 12.16
CA SER A 617 16.73 -15.63 11.86
C SER A 617 17.34 -16.57 12.92
N ASN A 618 16.65 -17.67 13.21
CA ASN A 618 17.13 -18.74 14.06
C ASN A 618 18.21 -19.54 13.32
N GLY A 619 19.46 -19.51 13.81
CA GLY A 619 20.52 -20.41 13.33
C GLY A 619 21.04 -20.13 11.91
N ALA A 620 21.42 -18.87 11.61
CA ALA A 620 21.91 -18.45 10.28
C ALA A 620 23.30 -19.00 9.87
N ASN A 621 23.77 -20.11 10.43
CA ASN A 621 25.16 -20.58 10.37
C ASN A 621 25.67 -20.93 8.96
N TYR A 622 24.76 -21.35 8.07
CA TYR A 622 25.07 -21.78 6.70
C TYR A 622 24.53 -20.81 5.63
N GLY A 623 24.12 -19.60 6.05
CA GLY A 623 23.64 -18.52 5.20
C GLY A 623 22.32 -17.91 5.68
N LYS A 624 22.00 -16.73 5.16
CA LYS A 624 20.77 -15.98 5.42
C LYS A 624 19.71 -16.40 4.39
N GLY A 625 19.05 -17.52 4.66
CA GLY A 625 18.04 -18.13 3.81
C GLY A 625 17.01 -18.92 4.62
N SER A 626 16.08 -19.59 3.95
CA SER A 626 15.10 -20.49 4.56
C SER A 626 15.74 -21.87 4.80
N TYR A 627 15.72 -22.34 6.04
CA TYR A 627 16.34 -23.61 6.46
C TYR A 627 15.36 -24.78 6.34
N PHE A 628 15.82 -25.90 5.80
CA PHE A 628 15.07 -27.15 5.66
C PHE A 628 15.93 -28.34 6.09
N ALA A 629 15.37 -29.24 6.89
CA ALA A 629 16.07 -30.39 7.41
C ALA A 629 15.68 -31.68 6.67
N ARG A 630 16.65 -32.58 6.47
CA ARG A 630 16.38 -33.98 6.11
C ARG A 630 15.59 -34.68 7.22
N ASP A 631 15.91 -34.37 8.47
CA ASP A 631 15.44 -35.09 9.64
C ASP A 631 14.37 -34.29 10.39
N ALA A 632 13.20 -34.90 10.61
CA ALA A 632 12.08 -34.28 11.31
C ALA A 632 12.41 -33.86 12.75
N SER A 633 13.28 -34.61 13.45
CA SER A 633 13.79 -34.27 14.78
C SER A 633 14.44 -32.89 14.86
N TYR A 634 15.30 -32.52 13.91
CA TYR A 634 15.90 -31.17 13.85
C TYR A 634 14.83 -30.09 13.66
N SER A 635 13.78 -30.37 12.89
CA SER A 635 12.64 -29.45 12.75
C SER A 635 11.78 -29.35 14.02
N HIS A 636 11.74 -30.38 14.87
CA HIS A 636 10.94 -30.36 16.09
C HIS A 636 11.39 -29.27 17.08
N GLU A 637 12.70 -28.99 17.17
CA GLU A 637 13.26 -27.95 18.04
C GLU A 637 12.73 -26.52 17.76
N TYR A 638 12.25 -26.29 16.53
CA TYR A 638 11.67 -25.01 16.10
C TYR A 638 10.14 -24.96 16.15
N CYS A 639 9.48 -26.10 16.40
CA CYS A 639 8.05 -26.17 16.69
C CYS A 639 7.80 -25.71 18.14
N GLN A 640 6.98 -24.67 18.33
CA GLN A 640 6.66 -24.17 19.67
C GLN A 640 5.17 -24.36 20.00
N SER A 641 4.86 -25.39 20.78
CA SER A 641 3.57 -25.58 21.42
C SER A 641 3.70 -26.25 22.80
N ALA A 642 3.10 -25.63 23.81
CA ALA A 642 2.97 -26.19 25.17
C ALA A 642 1.53 -26.64 25.50
N VAL A 643 0.57 -26.45 24.58
CA VAL A 643 -0.89 -26.59 24.86
C VAL A 643 -1.66 -27.28 23.71
N LYS A 644 -1.06 -27.39 22.52
CA LYS A 644 -1.62 -28.06 21.32
C LYS A 644 -0.68 -29.17 20.82
N PRO A 645 -1.13 -30.11 19.98
CA PRO A 645 -0.22 -30.89 19.15
C PRO A 645 0.75 -29.98 18.37
N ASN A 646 1.96 -30.48 18.13
CA ASN A 646 3.00 -29.79 17.38
C ASN A 646 2.71 -29.85 15.89
N VAL A 647 3.16 -28.83 15.15
CA VAL A 647 2.95 -28.72 13.71
C VAL A 647 4.26 -28.38 13.01
N MET A 648 4.59 -29.10 11.94
CA MET A 648 5.70 -28.79 11.04
C MET A 648 5.26 -28.87 9.58
N PHE A 649 5.99 -28.19 8.70
CA PHE A 649 5.87 -28.41 7.26
C PHE A 649 6.75 -29.56 6.81
N MET A 650 6.30 -30.30 5.81
CA MET A 650 7.16 -31.00 4.86
C MET A 650 6.97 -30.32 3.50
N ALA A 651 8.05 -29.74 2.99
CA ALA A 651 8.07 -28.91 1.79
C ALA A 651 8.86 -29.61 0.68
N ARG A 652 8.43 -29.39 -0.56
CA ARG A 652 9.17 -29.79 -1.76
C ARG A 652 10.17 -28.70 -2.10
N VAL A 653 11.43 -29.06 -2.23
CA VAL A 653 12.56 -28.12 -2.32
C VAL A 653 13.45 -28.49 -3.50
N LEU A 654 13.66 -27.52 -4.41
CA LEU A 654 14.63 -27.59 -5.50
C LEU A 654 16.01 -27.22 -4.95
N VAL A 655 16.71 -28.21 -4.38
CA VAL A 655 18.04 -28.01 -3.78
C VAL A 655 19.13 -27.85 -4.85
N GLY A 656 18.93 -28.40 -6.06
CA GLY A 656 19.84 -28.26 -7.20
C GLY A 656 21.26 -28.76 -6.93
N ASP A 657 22.26 -28.07 -7.47
CA ASP A 657 23.66 -28.24 -7.07
C ASP A 657 23.93 -27.42 -5.80
N TYR A 658 24.54 -28.04 -4.79
CA TYR A 658 24.72 -27.42 -3.48
C TYR A 658 26.20 -27.38 -3.04
N VAL A 659 26.47 -26.45 -2.13
CA VAL A 659 27.82 -26.15 -1.61
C VAL A 659 27.76 -25.96 -0.10
N GLN A 660 28.88 -26.09 0.61
CA GLN A 660 28.89 -25.85 2.05
C GLN A 660 28.62 -24.37 2.33
N GLY A 661 27.66 -24.09 3.20
CA GLY A 661 27.23 -22.74 3.54
C GLY A 661 28.14 -22.04 4.54
N ARG A 662 28.01 -20.71 4.62
CA ARG A 662 28.67 -19.84 5.60
C ARG A 662 27.71 -18.74 6.05
N ALA A 663 27.82 -18.28 7.30
CA ALA A 663 26.87 -17.36 7.91
C ALA A 663 26.80 -15.96 7.25
N ASP A 664 27.85 -15.57 6.54
CA ASP A 664 27.92 -14.33 5.76
C ASP A 664 27.09 -14.37 4.47
N TYR A 665 26.82 -15.55 3.91
CA TYR A 665 26.16 -15.71 2.61
C TYR A 665 24.70 -15.20 2.61
N VAL A 666 24.40 -14.27 1.70
CA VAL A 666 23.03 -13.77 1.40
C VAL A 666 22.40 -14.39 0.14
N ARG A 667 23.21 -15.16 -0.59
CA ARG A 667 22.89 -15.96 -1.79
C ARG A 667 23.90 -17.11 -1.85
N PRO A 668 23.68 -18.17 -2.64
CA PRO A 668 24.73 -19.17 -2.88
C PRO A 668 25.96 -18.51 -3.55
N PRO A 669 27.17 -19.02 -3.30
CA PRO A 669 28.39 -18.56 -3.97
C PRO A 669 28.46 -19.04 -5.44
N PRO A 670 29.39 -18.50 -6.25
CA PRO A 670 29.61 -18.96 -7.63
C PRO A 670 30.19 -20.38 -7.72
N LYS A 671 29.98 -21.03 -8.86
CA LYS A 671 30.54 -22.35 -9.26
C LYS A 671 31.91 -22.22 -9.93
N SER A 672 32.17 -21.12 -10.64
CA SER A 672 33.39 -20.85 -11.42
C SER A 672 34.00 -19.48 -11.06
N VAL A 673 35.26 -19.26 -11.46
CA VAL A 673 36.03 -18.03 -11.16
C VAL A 673 35.41 -16.80 -11.83
N ASP A 674 34.95 -16.99 -13.07
CA ASP A 674 34.19 -16.05 -13.91
C ASP A 674 32.84 -15.60 -13.30
N GLY A 675 32.36 -16.23 -12.22
CA GLY A 675 31.27 -15.71 -11.40
C GLY A 675 29.87 -15.71 -12.02
N LEU A 676 29.72 -16.19 -13.27
CA LEU A 676 28.46 -16.20 -14.01
C LEU A 676 27.51 -17.31 -13.55
N CYS A 677 28.05 -18.48 -13.19
CA CYS A 677 27.26 -19.62 -12.70
C CYS A 677 27.28 -19.68 -11.17
N PHE A 678 26.12 -19.94 -10.54
CA PHE A 678 25.97 -20.03 -9.08
C PHE A 678 25.49 -21.41 -8.64
N TYR A 679 25.79 -21.77 -7.39
CA TYR A 679 25.11 -22.87 -6.70
C TYR A 679 23.63 -22.54 -6.48
N ASP A 680 22.82 -23.57 -6.30
CA ASP A 680 21.37 -23.46 -6.16
C ASP A 680 20.93 -23.43 -4.69
N SER A 681 21.71 -24.04 -3.79
CA SER A 681 21.51 -23.96 -2.34
C SER A 681 22.82 -24.14 -1.56
N CYS A 682 22.77 -23.85 -0.26
CA CYS A 682 23.87 -24.12 0.67
C CYS A 682 23.50 -25.25 1.65
N VAL A 683 24.48 -25.98 2.16
CA VAL A 683 24.29 -27.10 3.12
C VAL A 683 25.27 -27.05 4.29
N ASP A 684 24.96 -27.80 5.34
CA ASP A 684 25.87 -28.08 6.47
C ASP A 684 27.09 -28.92 6.04
N ASN A 685 26.85 -29.97 5.25
CA ASN A 685 27.85 -30.96 4.85
C ASN A 685 27.66 -31.38 3.38
N LYS A 686 28.72 -31.34 2.57
CA LYS A 686 28.65 -31.70 1.13
C LYS A 686 28.43 -33.19 0.86
N LEU A 687 28.91 -34.07 1.75
CA LEU A 687 28.88 -35.53 1.54
C LEU A 687 27.59 -36.17 2.06
N ASN A 688 27.10 -35.67 3.21
CA ASN A 688 25.86 -36.13 3.83
C ASN A 688 25.05 -34.95 4.39
N PRO A 689 24.45 -34.10 3.53
CA PRO A 689 23.72 -32.92 3.97
C PRO A 689 22.51 -33.31 4.83
N SER A 690 22.45 -32.73 6.03
CA SER A 690 21.31 -32.82 6.94
C SER A 690 20.44 -31.56 6.90
N ILE A 691 21.03 -30.41 6.51
CA ILE A 691 20.39 -29.09 6.44
C ILE A 691 20.62 -28.50 5.05
N PHE A 692 19.56 -27.94 4.46
CA PHE A 692 19.59 -27.17 3.21
C PHE A 692 19.11 -25.74 3.47
N VAL A 693 19.85 -24.75 2.95
CA VAL A 693 19.54 -23.32 3.04
C VAL A 693 19.19 -22.81 1.66
N ILE A 694 17.95 -22.31 1.54
CA ILE A 694 17.33 -21.89 0.28
C ILE A 694 17.10 -20.38 0.32
N PHE A 695 17.71 -19.66 -0.61
CA PHE A 695 17.70 -18.20 -0.64
C PHE A 695 16.50 -17.63 -1.42
N GLU A 696 16.07 -18.36 -2.47
CA GLU A 696 14.93 -18.00 -3.31
C GLU A 696 13.66 -18.78 -2.94
N LYS A 697 12.61 -18.07 -2.52
CA LYS A 697 11.33 -18.70 -2.14
C LYS A 697 10.67 -19.51 -3.25
N ASN A 698 10.96 -19.19 -4.50
CA ASN A 698 10.45 -19.90 -5.68
C ASN A 698 11.06 -21.31 -5.85
N GLN A 699 12.13 -21.66 -5.12
CA GLN A 699 12.65 -23.04 -5.04
C GLN A 699 11.87 -23.93 -4.08
N ILE A 700 10.84 -23.42 -3.42
CA ILE A 700 10.14 -24.10 -2.31
C ILE A 700 8.65 -24.18 -2.61
N TYR A 701 8.03 -25.31 -2.27
CA TYR A 701 6.58 -25.46 -2.19
C TYR A 701 6.19 -26.07 -0.84
N PRO A 702 5.41 -25.37 0.02
CA PRO A 702 4.82 -25.98 1.22
C PRO A 702 3.76 -26.98 0.77
N GLU A 703 4.09 -28.27 0.76
CA GLU A 703 3.22 -29.31 0.20
C GLU A 703 2.37 -29.99 1.29
N TYR A 704 2.95 -30.21 2.47
CA TYR A 704 2.31 -30.93 3.56
C TYR A 704 2.46 -30.19 4.88
N LEU A 705 1.38 -30.17 5.65
CA LEU A 705 1.34 -29.76 7.05
C LEU A 705 1.13 -31.00 7.91
N ILE A 706 2.10 -31.33 8.77
CA ILE A 706 2.09 -32.52 9.63
C ILE A 706 1.76 -32.08 11.06
N GLU A 707 0.64 -32.55 11.59
CA GLU A 707 0.23 -32.34 12.98
C GLU A 707 0.52 -33.61 13.78
N TYR A 708 1.26 -33.51 14.88
CA TYR A 708 1.80 -34.65 15.63
C TYR A 708 1.90 -34.37 17.14
N LYS A 709 1.95 -35.43 17.95
CA LYS A 709 2.07 -35.34 19.42
C LYS A 709 2.94 -36.45 19.96
N GLU A 710 3.51 -36.27 21.15
CA GLU A 710 4.27 -37.34 21.82
C GLU A 710 3.37 -38.59 21.99
N ALA A 711 3.95 -39.76 21.77
CA ALA A 711 3.29 -41.03 22.02
C ALA A 711 3.11 -41.19 23.53
N GLY A 712 1.88 -41.04 24.01
CA GLY A 712 1.56 -41.18 25.43
C GLY A 712 2.14 -42.47 25.99
N LYS A 713 3.00 -42.33 27.01
CA LYS A 713 3.70 -43.45 27.64
C LYS A 713 2.66 -44.50 28.04
N LYS A 714 2.79 -45.71 27.49
CA LYS A 714 2.08 -46.87 28.05
C LYS A 714 2.61 -47.07 29.46
N CYS A 715 1.81 -46.73 30.47
CA CYS A 715 2.04 -47.17 31.83
C CYS A 715 1.89 -48.70 31.84
N ILE A 716 3.01 -49.40 31.67
CA ILE A 716 3.09 -50.82 32.00
C ILE A 716 3.04 -50.86 33.52
N ILE A 717 1.85 -51.13 34.05
CA ILE A 717 1.69 -51.52 35.45
C ILE A 717 2.20 -52.97 35.51
N SER A 718 3.37 -53.13 36.10
CA SER A 718 4.04 -54.41 36.39
C SER A 718 3.65 -54.91 37.77
#